data_AF-A0A9W9P798-F1
#
_entry.id   AF-A0A9W9P798-F1
#
_cell.length_a   1.000
_cell.length_b   1.000
_cell.length_c   1.000
_cell.angle_alpha   90.00
_cell.angle_beta   90.00
_cell.angle_gamma   90.00
#
_symmetry.space_group_name_H-M   'P 1'
#
loop_
_entity.id
_entity.type
_entity.pdbx_description
1 polymer ?
#
loop_
_entity_poly.entity_id
_entity_poly.type
_entity_poly.pdbx_seq_one_letter_code
_entity_poly.pdbx_strand_id
1 'polypeptide(L)'
;MEFKASRCKTLGRILLSPSSWVDTYWPASRKYWFSLLFIGVISAKSLRIYSHLTSLSVDRFLLWGPTFFIQDAVCILIALALCQQFERRWVRALVAIETILASIIISGLAAANISFYTQTGAEIHWRQAHYFHRDAASIKTLLTGLTGVVIGEILFGALAYLTTPYLFDYVHHAVSAVGMAVAPLFKCWKSRDRKTKESPYEQVAIEDWDEETNGSHETFSRSRQPPQTTFTRHPSILLRVVAVLVAVYVLILRCIRPSDTAYSFLSQTVALSPFEKPPSRSQSSSFELPPISGDYSWLYNHTAVGPTPQFDWLPLHEFAGFRDWYGGADGTSGHHYDPKLDPLHISNLENDLIEPLRETLKKGGIKIKHVFLLKLESTRADVFPVKKESHLGEIITDSYSGHIPEDVEERLANLTRNAERFTGVQSGFGKPDDRFQPRGGIYATDAHTGGTFTLKSIIASVCGLAPLVADFNREYLHHIYQPCMPQILGALNNVIREHNEESEQNEGSKQSEGNQTDYRSWPWYSTLMQSITDNYDNQNHLIPALGFGDKITDEKITEDWQKKPGPAPEPYNFWGYPEHFLREYFAETLARAEQKKERVFITHLTGQTHHPWDMPVGEEYEEMISPGVFNMNRKINRYLNTIGVADRWLGEIMEVLDEAGVADETLVVMVGDHGLSVVEDGGVSACDNPHVSNFHVPLVFSHPKLPQINIDGRVTSLQIVPTILDLLVESGSLDEAGTRVIKDLLPLYEDWQFTVMNTGATWLSLRSAPKPYRLVIPLVPDVEWRFSDVSIDPYELHSLQSFNILPLLDEIEKVHGAEALQWTKDAAHIAQWWVSENWRRYEYIPENN
;
A
#
# COMPACT_ATOMS: atom_id res chain seq x y z
N MET A 1 -61.86 -8.74 22.44
CA MET A 1 -61.36 -8.90 21.05
C MET A 1 -61.14 -7.57 20.31
N GLU A 2 -61.68 -6.44 20.77
CA GLU A 2 -61.54 -5.13 20.09
C GLU A 2 -60.18 -4.43 20.25
N PHE A 3 -59.40 -4.75 21.30
CA PHE A 3 -58.07 -4.16 21.51
C PHE A 3 -57.00 -4.64 20.50
N LYS A 4 -57.15 -5.85 19.94
CA LYS A 4 -56.26 -6.37 18.87
C LYS A 4 -56.60 -5.78 17.49
N ALA A 5 -57.86 -5.43 17.23
CA ALA A 5 -58.30 -4.87 15.96
C ALA A 5 -57.83 -3.43 15.73
N SER A 6 -57.66 -2.64 16.80
CA SER A 6 -57.14 -1.26 16.75
C SER A 6 -55.65 -1.21 16.37
N ARG A 7 -54.82 -2.10 16.94
CA ARG A 7 -53.39 -2.22 16.59
C ARG A 7 -53.18 -2.70 15.15
N CYS A 8 -53.96 -3.66 14.67
CA CYS A 8 -53.87 -4.13 13.27
C CYS A 8 -54.35 -3.09 12.24
N LYS A 9 -55.40 -2.30 12.53
CA LYS A 9 -55.84 -1.21 11.65
C LYS A 9 -54.83 -0.06 11.57
N THR A 10 -54.09 0.18 12.65
CA THR A 10 -53.01 1.18 12.70
C THR A 10 -51.79 0.70 11.90
N LEU A 11 -51.38 -0.57 12.05
CA LEU A 11 -50.31 -1.17 11.23
C LEU A 11 -50.64 -1.17 9.73
N GLY A 12 -51.88 -1.51 9.36
CA GLY A 12 -52.31 -1.53 7.96
C GLY A 12 -52.37 -0.14 7.30
N ARG A 13 -52.68 0.92 8.06
CA ARG A 13 -52.63 2.31 7.56
C ARG A 13 -51.19 2.85 7.44
N ILE A 14 -50.29 2.43 8.33
CA ILE A 14 -48.86 2.76 8.29
C ILE A 14 -48.18 2.17 7.04
N LEU A 15 -48.59 0.97 6.62
CA LEU A 15 -48.11 0.32 5.39
C LEU A 15 -48.62 0.98 4.08
N LEU A 16 -49.73 1.72 4.14
CA LEU A 16 -50.41 2.30 2.96
C LEU A 16 -50.16 3.81 2.79
N SER A 17 -49.60 4.53 3.77
CA SER A 17 -49.17 5.92 3.59
C SER A 17 -47.88 6.26 4.38
N PRO A 18 -46.77 6.57 3.69
CA PRO A 18 -45.51 6.99 4.33
C PRO A 18 -45.66 8.20 5.27
N SER A 19 -46.64 9.07 4.99
CA SER A 19 -46.93 10.26 5.79
C SER A 19 -47.46 9.94 7.20
N SER A 20 -48.17 8.82 7.38
CA SER A 20 -48.68 8.40 8.69
C SER A 20 -47.60 7.82 9.60
N TRP A 21 -46.55 7.24 9.02
CA TRP A 21 -45.37 6.79 9.75
C TRP A 21 -44.61 7.98 10.36
N VAL A 22 -44.37 9.03 9.58
CA VAL A 22 -43.65 10.24 10.02
C VAL A 22 -44.33 10.88 11.22
N ASP A 23 -45.66 11.00 11.23
CA ASP A 23 -46.35 11.64 12.36
C ASP A 23 -46.30 10.86 13.65
N THR A 24 -46.21 9.53 13.55
CA THR A 24 -46.26 8.65 14.72
C THR A 24 -44.87 8.36 15.27
N TYR A 25 -43.90 8.12 14.39
CA TYR A 25 -42.57 7.62 14.79
C TYR A 25 -41.49 8.70 14.84
N TRP A 26 -41.54 9.73 13.99
CA TRP A 26 -40.50 10.79 13.98
C TRP A 26 -40.33 11.49 15.33
N PRO A 27 -41.40 11.87 16.07
CA PRO A 27 -41.25 12.50 17.38
C PRO A 27 -40.48 11.64 18.39
N ALA A 28 -40.61 10.31 18.28
CA ALA A 28 -39.97 9.33 19.16
C ALA A 28 -38.54 8.97 18.70
N SER A 29 -38.29 8.91 17.38
CA SER A 29 -37.01 8.45 16.82
C SER A 29 -36.01 9.55 16.46
N ARG A 30 -36.43 10.82 16.33
CA ARG A 30 -35.54 11.94 15.94
C ARG A 30 -34.28 12.09 16.81
N LYS A 31 -34.41 11.82 18.13
CA LYS A 31 -33.27 11.89 19.06
C LYS A 31 -32.27 10.76 18.82
N TYR A 32 -32.74 9.60 18.41
CA TYR A 32 -31.90 8.46 18.03
C TYR A 32 -31.10 8.75 16.77
N TRP A 33 -31.76 9.23 15.71
CA TRP A 33 -31.08 9.58 14.46
C TRP A 33 -30.02 10.67 14.66
N PHE A 34 -30.34 11.70 15.46
CA PHE A 34 -29.32 12.68 15.88
C PHE A 34 -28.13 12.03 16.60
N SER A 35 -28.39 11.11 17.54
CA SER A 35 -27.34 10.46 18.32
C SER A 35 -26.44 9.57 17.46
N LEU A 36 -27.03 8.85 16.50
CA LEU A 36 -26.30 8.04 15.53
C LEU A 36 -25.38 8.91 14.66
N LEU A 37 -25.89 10.01 14.10
CA LEU A 37 -25.09 10.96 13.32
C LEU A 37 -23.97 11.57 14.16
N PHE A 38 -24.28 12.02 15.38
CA PHE A 38 -23.28 12.60 16.28
C PHE A 38 -22.14 11.61 16.56
N ILE A 39 -22.48 10.36 16.88
CA ILE A 39 -21.49 9.31 17.13
C ILE A 39 -20.65 9.06 15.88
N GLY A 40 -21.25 8.96 14.69
CA GLY A 40 -20.53 8.79 13.43
C GLY A 40 -19.53 9.91 13.17
N VAL A 41 -19.95 11.18 13.28
CA VAL A 41 -19.06 12.35 13.10
C VAL A 41 -17.89 12.33 14.09
N ILE A 42 -18.17 12.15 15.39
CA ILE A 42 -17.13 12.18 16.43
C ILE A 42 -16.20 10.97 16.33
N SER A 43 -16.70 9.80 15.96
CA SER A 43 -15.87 8.59 15.83
C SER A 43 -14.94 8.71 14.63
N ALA A 44 -15.44 9.20 13.48
CA ALA A 44 -14.61 9.47 12.31
C ALA A 44 -13.56 10.56 12.60
N LYS A 45 -13.92 11.63 13.32
CA LYS A 45 -12.98 12.70 13.70
C LYS A 45 -11.92 12.21 14.69
N SER A 46 -12.30 11.39 15.66
CA SER A 46 -11.38 10.79 16.63
C SER A 46 -10.37 9.89 15.93
N LEU A 47 -10.84 9.05 15.00
CA LEU A 47 -9.96 8.20 14.19
C LEU A 47 -8.97 9.06 13.40
N ARG A 48 -9.44 10.11 12.74
CA ARG A 48 -8.58 10.99 11.93
C ARG A 48 -7.52 11.73 12.70
N ILE A 49 -7.87 12.19 13.89
CA ILE A 49 -6.90 12.81 14.77
C ILE A 49 -5.89 11.77 15.23
N TYR A 50 -6.35 10.55 15.57
CA TYR A 50 -5.50 9.45 16.03
C TYR A 50 -4.50 8.97 14.97
N SER A 51 -4.95 8.75 13.73
CA SER A 51 -4.11 8.31 12.60
C SER A 51 -3.01 9.31 12.23
N HIS A 52 -3.20 10.59 12.55
CA HIS A 52 -2.32 11.70 12.17
C HIS A 52 -1.79 12.49 13.39
N LEU A 53 -1.63 11.84 14.55
CA LEU A 53 -1.11 12.50 15.77
C LEU A 53 0.32 12.98 15.61
N THR A 54 1.13 12.31 14.79
CA THR A 54 2.55 12.61 14.55
C THR A 54 2.77 13.64 13.45
N SER A 55 1.74 13.99 12.67
CA SER A 55 1.84 14.88 11.51
C SER A 55 2.00 16.36 11.87
N LEU A 56 1.79 16.71 13.14
CA LEU A 56 2.01 18.04 13.70
C LEU A 56 2.79 17.93 15.01
N SER A 57 3.65 18.91 15.27
CA SER A 57 4.30 19.05 16.57
C SER A 57 3.27 19.27 17.69
N VAL A 58 3.58 18.77 18.90
CA VAL A 58 2.66 18.77 20.05
C VAL A 58 2.14 20.18 20.39
N ASP A 59 3.00 21.20 20.29
CA ASP A 59 2.65 22.60 20.52
C ASP A 59 1.62 23.13 19.51
N ARG A 60 1.80 22.81 18.22
CA ARG A 60 0.87 23.19 17.15
C ARG A 60 -0.45 22.46 17.30
N PHE A 61 -0.41 21.18 17.66
CA PHE A 61 -1.61 20.39 17.91
C PHE A 61 -2.43 20.95 19.08
N LEU A 62 -1.78 21.28 20.21
CA LEU A 62 -2.45 21.88 21.37
C LEU A 62 -3.02 23.27 21.07
N LEU A 63 -2.29 24.10 20.31
CA LEU A 63 -2.71 25.46 19.97
C LEU A 63 -3.89 25.47 18.99
N TRP A 64 -3.79 24.71 17.89
CA TRP A 64 -4.76 24.74 16.79
C TRP A 64 -5.83 23.66 16.85
N GLY A 65 -5.64 22.61 17.65
CA GLY A 65 -6.55 21.47 17.79
C GLY A 65 -8.03 21.82 17.95
N PRO A 66 -8.41 22.83 18.77
CA PRO A 66 -9.82 23.24 18.90
C PRO A 66 -10.48 23.65 17.57
N THR A 67 -9.70 24.11 16.59
CA THR A 67 -10.22 24.55 15.28
C THR A 67 -10.56 23.38 14.35
N PHE A 68 -10.09 22.16 14.62
CA PHE A 68 -10.33 20.98 13.76
C PHE A 68 -11.78 20.49 13.81
N PHE A 69 -12.52 20.85 14.85
CA PHE A 69 -13.90 20.42 15.08
C PHE A 69 -14.94 21.40 14.54
N ILE A 70 -14.54 22.48 13.85
CA ILE A 70 -15.50 23.51 13.41
C ILE A 70 -16.49 22.96 12.38
N GLN A 71 -16.02 22.21 11.38
CA GLN A 71 -16.90 21.61 10.38
C GLN A 71 -17.86 20.58 11.01
N ASP A 72 -17.34 19.78 11.94
CA ASP A 72 -18.11 18.79 12.68
C ASP A 72 -19.19 19.45 13.56
N ALA A 73 -18.84 20.55 14.23
CA ALA A 73 -19.80 21.35 15.00
C ALA A 73 -20.90 21.92 14.11
N VAL A 74 -20.57 22.43 12.92
CA VAL A 74 -21.58 22.89 11.94
C VAL A 74 -22.48 21.74 11.50
N CYS A 75 -21.92 20.57 11.18
CA CYS A 75 -22.68 19.37 10.82
C CYS A 75 -23.66 18.96 11.93
N ILE A 76 -23.18 18.92 13.19
CA ILE A 76 -23.99 18.60 14.36
C ILE A 76 -25.08 19.66 14.61
N LEU A 77 -24.79 20.94 14.41
CA LEU A 77 -25.78 22.02 14.55
C LEU A 77 -26.88 21.94 13.48
N ILE A 78 -26.53 21.61 12.24
CA ILE A 78 -27.50 21.36 11.16
C ILE A 78 -28.38 20.16 11.54
N ALA A 79 -27.78 19.05 11.96
CA ALA A 79 -28.52 17.86 12.40
C ALA A 79 -29.45 18.18 13.59
N LEU A 80 -29.00 18.98 14.55
CA LEU A 80 -29.80 19.41 15.70
C LEU A 80 -31.00 20.28 15.27
N ALA A 81 -30.80 21.17 14.30
CA ALA A 81 -31.86 22.01 13.73
C ALA A 81 -32.90 21.18 12.98
N LEU A 82 -32.46 20.17 12.22
CA LEU A 82 -33.32 19.22 11.54
C LEU A 82 -34.10 18.34 12.54
N CYS A 83 -33.51 17.94 13.66
CA CYS A 83 -34.21 17.16 14.68
C CYS A 83 -35.18 17.99 15.55
N GLN A 84 -35.38 19.29 15.29
CA GLN A 84 -36.40 20.10 15.96
C GLN A 84 -37.84 19.66 15.59
N GLN A 85 -38.80 20.06 16.42
CA GLN A 85 -40.20 19.73 16.21
C GLN A 85 -40.86 20.77 15.30
N PHE A 86 -41.22 20.37 14.08
CA PHE A 86 -41.91 21.23 13.11
C PHE A 86 -43.43 20.98 13.12
N GLU A 87 -44.20 22.08 13.13
CA GLU A 87 -45.67 22.04 13.10
C GLU A 87 -46.20 21.63 11.71
N ARG A 88 -45.52 22.05 10.64
CA ARG A 88 -45.91 21.75 9.26
C ARG A 88 -45.56 20.31 8.89
N ARG A 89 -46.58 19.55 8.50
CA ARG A 89 -46.51 18.11 8.20
C ARG A 89 -45.53 17.75 7.08
N TRP A 90 -45.53 18.49 5.98
CA TRP A 90 -44.61 18.27 4.86
C TRP A 90 -43.16 18.59 5.22
N VAL A 91 -42.92 19.63 6.05
CA VAL A 91 -41.59 19.96 6.57
C VAL A 91 -41.08 18.82 7.44
N ARG A 92 -41.93 18.28 8.33
CA ARG A 92 -41.59 17.12 9.17
C ARG A 92 -41.21 15.91 8.33
N ALA A 93 -41.94 15.64 7.25
CA ALA A 93 -41.64 14.52 6.35
C ALA A 93 -40.30 14.70 5.62
N LEU A 94 -40.06 15.88 5.03
CA LEU A 94 -38.79 16.18 4.37
C LEU A 94 -37.61 16.05 5.34
N VAL A 95 -37.72 16.70 6.49
CA VAL A 95 -36.64 16.72 7.48
C VAL A 95 -36.39 15.33 8.08
N ALA A 96 -37.43 14.52 8.26
CA ALA A 96 -37.27 13.13 8.67
C ALA A 96 -36.48 12.32 7.65
N ILE A 97 -36.81 12.44 6.36
CA ILE A 97 -36.11 11.74 5.27
C ILE A 97 -34.65 12.17 5.23
N GLU A 98 -34.39 13.47 5.15
CA GLU A 98 -33.03 14.03 5.08
C GLU A 98 -32.17 13.60 6.27
N THR A 99 -32.72 13.66 7.49
CA THR A 99 -31.94 13.31 8.69
C THR A 99 -31.67 11.82 8.78
N ILE A 100 -32.64 10.96 8.43
CA ILE A 100 -32.45 9.51 8.43
C ILE A 100 -31.35 9.13 7.42
N LEU A 101 -31.46 9.65 6.19
CA LEU A 101 -30.48 9.40 5.13
C LEU A 101 -29.08 9.91 5.54
N ALA A 102 -28.99 11.14 6.00
CA ALA A 102 -27.72 11.72 6.45
C ALA A 102 -27.11 10.92 7.61
N SER A 103 -27.92 10.46 8.57
CA SER A 103 -27.44 9.68 9.72
C SER A 103 -26.86 8.34 9.29
N ILE A 104 -27.56 7.62 8.41
CA ILE A 104 -27.13 6.31 7.89
C ILE A 104 -25.87 6.45 7.03
N ILE A 105 -25.81 7.47 6.16
CA ILE A 105 -24.65 7.70 5.31
C ILE A 105 -23.43 8.06 6.17
N ILE A 106 -23.58 8.99 7.12
CA ILE A 106 -22.47 9.43 7.97
C ILE A 106 -21.99 8.32 8.90
N SER A 107 -22.89 7.55 9.53
CA SER A 107 -22.49 6.41 10.34
C SER A 107 -21.79 5.37 9.48
N GLY A 108 -22.35 5.04 8.32
CA GLY A 108 -21.78 4.07 7.39
C GLY A 108 -20.38 4.46 6.89
N LEU A 109 -20.18 5.74 6.54
CA LEU A 109 -18.86 6.26 6.17
C LEU A 109 -17.87 6.20 7.33
N ALA A 110 -18.30 6.51 8.55
CA ALA A 110 -17.47 6.40 9.75
C ALA A 110 -17.11 4.94 10.06
N ALA A 111 -18.06 4.01 9.95
CA ALA A 111 -17.85 2.59 10.13
C ALA A 111 -16.93 2.02 9.04
N ALA A 112 -17.06 2.48 7.80
CA ALA A 112 -16.15 2.17 6.70
C ALA A 112 -14.73 2.64 6.99
N ASN A 113 -14.52 3.89 7.43
CA ASN A 113 -13.19 4.40 7.78
C ASN A 113 -12.56 3.60 8.92
N ILE A 114 -13.29 3.32 9.99
CA ILE A 114 -12.77 2.54 11.12
C ILE A 114 -12.45 1.11 10.67
N SER A 115 -13.36 0.47 9.94
CA SER A 115 -13.13 -0.89 9.45
C SER A 115 -11.91 -0.95 8.54
N PHE A 116 -11.77 -0.01 7.61
CA PHE A 116 -10.63 0.07 6.72
C PHE A 116 -9.34 0.31 7.51
N TYR A 117 -9.31 1.29 8.42
CA TYR A 117 -8.15 1.54 9.28
C TYR A 117 -7.76 0.33 10.14
N THR A 118 -8.72 -0.43 10.66
CA THR A 118 -8.40 -1.66 11.41
C THR A 118 -7.85 -2.80 10.55
N GLN A 119 -8.02 -2.72 9.23
CA GLN A 119 -7.48 -3.70 8.28
C GLN A 119 -6.19 -3.23 7.63
N THR A 120 -6.05 -1.93 7.33
CA THR A 120 -4.94 -1.37 6.56
C THR A 120 -4.03 -0.46 7.37
N GLY A 121 -4.53 0.16 8.43
CA GLY A 121 -3.81 1.18 9.19
C GLY A 121 -3.84 2.56 8.53
N ALA A 122 -4.49 2.67 7.38
CA ALA A 122 -4.69 3.91 6.65
C ALA A 122 -6.16 4.34 6.67
N GLU A 123 -6.41 5.62 6.40
CA GLU A 123 -7.76 6.12 6.15
C GLU A 123 -8.16 5.93 4.69
N ILE A 124 -9.47 5.82 4.42
CA ILE A 124 -9.95 5.77 3.04
C ILE A 124 -9.74 7.13 2.38
N HIS A 125 -8.99 7.16 1.29
CA HIS A 125 -8.84 8.33 0.42
C HIS A 125 -10.11 8.59 -0.39
N TRP A 126 -11.15 9.13 0.26
CA TRP A 126 -12.47 9.37 -0.35
C TRP A 126 -12.43 10.23 -1.61
N ARG A 127 -11.42 11.10 -1.77
CA ARG A 127 -11.19 11.89 -2.99
C ARG A 127 -10.82 11.04 -4.20
N GLN A 128 -10.16 9.90 -3.97
CA GLN A 128 -9.69 8.96 -4.99
C GLN A 128 -10.59 7.73 -5.13
N ALA A 129 -11.55 7.54 -4.21
CA ALA A 129 -12.55 6.46 -4.22
C ALA A 129 -13.38 6.37 -5.54
N HIS A 130 -13.39 7.44 -6.34
CA HIS A 130 -13.99 7.41 -7.69
C HIS A 130 -13.28 6.49 -8.69
N TYR A 131 -12.08 5.96 -8.41
CA TYR A 131 -11.41 4.98 -9.27
C TYR A 131 -11.49 3.54 -8.76
N PHE A 132 -11.83 3.35 -7.47
CA PHE A 132 -11.82 2.06 -6.75
C PHE A 132 -12.80 1.00 -7.26
N HIS A 133 -13.84 1.40 -8.01
CA HIS A 133 -14.88 0.49 -8.49
C HIS A 133 -14.55 -0.22 -9.82
N ARG A 134 -13.35 0.00 -10.37
CA ARG A 134 -12.92 -0.59 -11.64
C ARG A 134 -12.13 -1.89 -11.51
N ASP A 135 -11.75 -2.29 -10.29
CA ASP A 135 -10.90 -3.45 -10.03
C ASP A 135 -11.57 -4.48 -9.10
N ALA A 136 -11.55 -5.76 -9.51
CA ALA A 136 -12.18 -6.86 -8.80
C ALA A 136 -11.48 -7.20 -7.47
N ALA A 137 -10.19 -6.91 -7.37
CA ALA A 137 -9.43 -7.12 -6.14
C ALA A 137 -9.71 -6.03 -5.10
N SER A 138 -9.71 -4.76 -5.51
CA SER A 138 -10.15 -3.64 -4.69
C SER A 138 -11.57 -3.84 -4.15
N ILE A 139 -12.47 -4.41 -4.98
CA ILE A 139 -13.81 -4.80 -4.56
C ILE A 139 -13.76 -5.98 -3.57
N LYS A 140 -12.92 -7.01 -3.77
CA LYS A 140 -12.77 -8.12 -2.81
C LYS A 140 -12.21 -7.65 -1.47
N THR A 141 -11.22 -6.77 -1.45
CA THR A 141 -10.68 -6.14 -0.24
C THR A 141 -11.72 -5.25 0.45
N LEU A 142 -12.55 -4.54 -0.31
CA LEU A 142 -13.70 -3.82 0.24
C LEU A 142 -14.73 -4.78 0.86
N LEU A 143 -14.94 -5.95 0.24
CA LEU A 143 -15.85 -6.99 0.72
C LEU A 143 -15.32 -7.69 1.98
N THR A 144 -14.00 -7.86 2.15
CA THR A 144 -13.41 -8.32 3.42
C THR A 144 -13.59 -7.27 4.53
N GLY A 145 -13.67 -5.99 4.17
CA GLY A 145 -14.05 -4.86 5.03
C GLY A 145 -15.52 -4.88 5.49
N LEU A 146 -16.42 -5.50 4.71
CA LEU A 146 -17.87 -5.39 4.94
C LEU A 146 -18.30 -5.90 6.32
N THR A 147 -17.69 -6.97 6.81
CA THR A 147 -17.97 -7.52 8.16
C THR A 147 -17.65 -6.48 9.23
N GLY A 148 -16.52 -5.78 9.11
CA GLY A 148 -16.14 -4.72 10.05
C GLY A 148 -17.07 -3.51 9.99
N VAL A 149 -17.54 -3.14 8.80
CA VAL A 149 -18.57 -2.09 8.63
C VAL A 149 -19.87 -2.47 9.34
N VAL A 150 -20.34 -3.71 9.15
CA VAL A 150 -21.57 -4.19 9.81
C VAL A 150 -21.42 -4.21 11.33
N ILE A 151 -20.28 -4.68 11.85
CA ILE A 151 -19.98 -4.65 13.29
C ILE A 151 -19.96 -3.19 13.79
N GLY A 152 -19.28 -2.30 13.07
CA GLY A 152 -19.22 -0.87 13.38
C GLY A 152 -20.60 -0.24 13.46
N GLU A 153 -21.47 -0.50 12.48
CA GLU A 153 -22.86 -0.01 12.47
C GLU A 153 -23.68 -0.57 13.64
N ILE A 154 -23.53 -1.85 13.99
CA ILE A 154 -24.20 -2.44 15.15
C ILE A 154 -23.75 -1.74 16.45
N LEU A 155 -22.45 -1.51 16.60
CA LEU A 155 -21.88 -0.82 17.76
C LEU A 155 -22.35 0.64 17.83
N PHE A 156 -22.35 1.36 16.72
CA PHE A 156 -22.88 2.72 16.64
C PHE A 156 -24.37 2.79 16.95
N GLY A 157 -25.18 1.87 16.42
CA GLY A 157 -26.61 1.79 16.72
C GLY A 157 -26.87 1.50 18.21
N ALA A 158 -26.13 0.57 18.80
CA ALA A 158 -26.24 0.25 20.22
C ALA A 158 -25.83 1.45 21.10
N LEU A 159 -24.71 2.09 20.80
CA LEU A 159 -24.24 3.27 21.51
C LEU A 159 -25.20 4.45 21.34
N ALA A 160 -25.74 4.67 20.15
CA ALA A 160 -26.75 5.69 19.87
C ALA A 160 -28.01 5.44 20.70
N TYR A 161 -28.49 4.21 20.75
CA TYR A 161 -29.66 3.85 21.57
C TYR A 161 -29.44 4.14 23.06
N LEU A 162 -28.28 3.76 23.60
CA LEU A 162 -27.93 3.99 25.02
C LEU A 162 -27.74 5.47 25.37
N THR A 163 -27.18 6.25 24.44
CA THR A 163 -26.86 7.68 24.66
C THR A 163 -28.01 8.64 24.30
N THR A 164 -28.98 8.19 23.49
CA THR A 164 -30.15 8.98 23.05
C THR A 164 -30.87 9.74 24.16
N PRO A 165 -31.10 9.18 25.37
CA PRO A 165 -31.79 9.89 26.45
C PRO A 165 -31.05 11.13 26.97
N TYR A 166 -29.73 11.21 26.73
CA TYR A 166 -28.87 12.25 27.30
C TYR A 166 -28.28 13.16 26.23
N LEU A 167 -27.80 12.60 25.12
CA LEU A 167 -26.95 13.28 24.15
C LEU A 167 -27.67 14.43 23.43
N PHE A 168 -28.85 14.16 22.88
CA PHE A 168 -29.67 15.18 22.20
C PHE A 168 -30.02 16.33 23.15
N ASP A 169 -30.46 16.00 24.37
CA ASP A 169 -30.86 17.01 25.34
C ASP A 169 -29.64 17.83 25.79
N TYR A 170 -28.50 17.20 26.07
CA TYR A 170 -27.27 17.90 26.45
C TYR A 170 -26.81 18.91 25.38
N VAL A 171 -26.70 18.47 24.12
CA VAL A 171 -26.30 19.34 23.01
C VAL A 171 -27.32 20.46 22.81
N HIS A 172 -28.62 20.16 22.88
CA HIS A 172 -29.67 21.17 22.79
C HIS A 172 -29.60 22.23 23.90
N HIS A 173 -29.32 21.83 25.14
CA HIS A 173 -29.14 22.76 26.26
C HIS A 173 -27.88 23.62 26.09
N ALA A 174 -26.77 23.04 25.62
CA ALA A 174 -25.53 23.77 25.37
C ALA A 174 -25.72 24.83 24.27
N VAL A 175 -26.34 24.47 23.15
CA VAL A 175 -26.63 25.40 22.04
C VAL A 175 -27.61 26.49 22.48
N SER A 176 -28.63 26.12 23.26
CA SER A 176 -29.59 27.10 23.80
C SER A 176 -28.94 28.08 24.78
N ALA A 177 -27.95 27.64 25.57
CA ALA A 177 -27.18 28.51 26.45
C ALA A 177 -26.41 29.58 25.67
N VAL A 178 -25.76 29.17 24.58
CA VAL A 178 -25.05 30.10 23.66
C VAL A 178 -26.04 31.03 22.97
N GLY A 179 -27.13 30.51 22.39
CA GLY A 179 -28.15 31.31 21.72
C GLY A 179 -28.78 32.37 22.62
N MET A 180 -29.06 32.02 23.89
CA MET A 180 -29.57 32.97 24.89
C MET A 180 -28.54 34.03 25.32
N ALA A 181 -27.24 33.74 25.22
CA ALA A 181 -26.18 34.68 25.53
C ALA A 181 -25.96 35.72 24.42
N VAL A 182 -26.20 35.33 23.16
CA VAL A 182 -25.98 36.17 21.97
C VAL A 182 -27.28 36.90 21.54
N ALA A 183 -28.46 36.39 21.89
CA ALA A 183 -29.76 37.02 21.57
C ALA A 183 -29.91 38.51 21.97
N PRO A 184 -29.35 39.01 23.09
CA PRO A 184 -29.37 40.44 23.42
C PRO A 184 -28.60 41.30 22.42
N LEU A 185 -27.50 40.80 21.84
CA LEU A 185 -26.67 41.52 20.87
C LEU A 185 -27.42 41.74 19.54
N PHE A 186 -28.26 40.78 19.13
CA PHE A 186 -29.11 40.91 17.93
C PHE A 186 -30.40 41.69 18.17
N LYS A 187 -30.91 41.74 19.40
CA LYS A 187 -32.04 42.63 19.76
C LYS A 187 -31.67 44.12 19.72
N CYS A 188 -30.40 44.46 19.89
CA CYS A 188 -29.90 45.82 19.62
C CYS A 188 -29.92 46.19 18.12
N TRP A 189 -29.97 45.21 17.22
CA TRP A 189 -30.02 45.44 15.76
C TRP A 189 -31.44 45.42 15.18
N LYS A 190 -32.40 44.78 15.87
CA LYS A 190 -33.84 44.88 15.58
C LYS A 190 -34.54 45.75 16.63
N SER A 191 -34.26 47.04 16.61
CA SER A 191 -35.10 48.05 17.26
C SER A 191 -35.54 49.11 16.26
N ARG A 192 -36.49 48.74 15.39
CA ARG A 192 -37.63 49.58 15.03
C ARG A 192 -38.70 48.74 14.33
N ASP A 193 -39.95 48.95 14.74
CA ASP A 193 -41.21 48.44 14.19
C ASP A 193 -41.63 46.99 14.47
N ARG A 194 -42.44 46.80 15.53
CA ARG A 194 -43.91 46.78 15.41
C ARG A 194 -44.55 46.74 16.81
N LYS A 195 -45.21 47.84 17.19
CA LYS A 195 -46.24 47.81 18.25
C LYS A 195 -47.45 47.07 17.67
N THR A 196 -47.78 45.91 18.21
CA THR A 196 -49.10 45.29 18.02
C THR A 196 -49.83 45.25 19.35
N LYS A 197 -50.90 46.06 19.39
CA LYS A 197 -52.01 46.16 20.36
C LYS A 197 -52.21 44.93 21.26
N GLU A 198 -52.15 45.18 22.56
CA GLU A 198 -52.80 44.38 23.60
C GLU A 198 -54.32 44.51 23.48
N SER A 199 -55.03 43.40 23.67
CA SER A 199 -56.49 43.33 23.83
C SER A 199 -56.78 42.96 25.30
N PRO A 200 -57.68 43.66 26.00
CA PRO A 200 -58.01 43.35 27.39
C PRO A 200 -59.10 42.27 27.42
N TYR A 201 -58.74 41.06 27.84
CA TYR A 201 -59.73 40.10 28.35
C TYR A 201 -59.29 39.69 29.75
N GLU A 202 -59.93 40.29 30.73
CA GLU A 202 -59.86 39.96 32.15
C GLU A 202 -60.74 38.73 32.39
N GLN A 203 -60.19 37.73 33.08
CA GLN A 203 -60.83 36.44 33.32
C GLN A 203 -61.78 36.57 34.52
N VAL A 204 -63.09 36.64 34.25
CA VAL A 204 -64.13 36.67 35.30
C VAL A 204 -64.22 35.29 35.96
N ALA A 205 -64.19 35.26 37.29
CA ALA A 205 -64.40 34.06 38.08
C ALA A 205 -65.86 33.58 37.93
N ILE A 206 -66.04 32.29 37.65
CA ILE A 206 -67.37 31.67 37.60
C ILE A 206 -67.72 31.25 39.03
N GLU A 207 -68.73 31.90 39.61
CA GLU A 207 -69.39 31.51 40.85
C GLU A 207 -70.35 30.33 40.62
N ASP A 208 -70.44 29.48 41.64
CA ASP A 208 -71.23 28.26 41.74
C ASP A 208 -72.73 28.49 41.48
N TRP A 209 -73.32 27.63 40.65
CA TRP A 209 -74.76 27.40 40.60
C TRP A 209 -75.03 25.90 40.53
N ASP A 210 -75.52 25.36 41.64
CA ASP A 210 -76.12 24.03 41.75
C ASP A 210 -77.53 24.05 41.12
N GLU A 211 -77.81 23.11 40.23
CA GLU A 211 -79.17 22.60 40.02
C GLU A 211 -79.14 21.12 39.59
N GLU A 212 -79.84 20.30 40.37
CA GLU A 212 -80.07 18.87 40.16
C GLU A 212 -80.92 18.63 38.90
N THR A 213 -80.53 17.67 38.04
CA THR A 213 -81.50 16.73 37.43
C THR A 213 -80.82 15.53 36.74
N ASN A 214 -81.41 14.36 36.96
CA ASN A 214 -80.99 13.02 36.55
C ASN A 214 -80.90 12.80 35.02
N GLY A 215 -79.92 11.99 34.59
CA GLY A 215 -79.93 11.38 33.25
C GLY A 215 -78.61 10.71 32.85
N SER A 216 -78.46 9.44 33.23
CA SER A 216 -77.50 8.43 32.75
C SER A 216 -76.63 8.75 31.52
N HIS A 217 -75.29 8.71 31.66
CA HIS A 217 -74.36 8.01 30.76
C HIS A 217 -72.96 7.91 31.39
N GLU A 218 -72.38 6.72 31.35
CA GLU A 218 -71.11 6.33 31.98
C GLU A 218 -69.91 7.21 31.59
N THR A 219 -69.33 7.89 32.56
CA THR A 219 -68.02 8.55 32.48
C THR A 219 -66.88 7.53 32.59
N PHE A 220 -66.16 7.32 31.50
CA PHE A 220 -64.85 6.68 31.48
C PHE A 220 -63.83 7.60 32.16
N SER A 221 -63.24 7.11 33.26
CA SER A 221 -62.21 7.80 34.03
C SER A 221 -60.98 8.13 33.16
N ARG A 222 -60.85 9.40 32.78
CA ARG A 222 -59.61 9.94 32.19
C ARG A 222 -58.73 10.38 33.36
N SER A 223 -57.72 9.57 33.70
CA SER A 223 -56.72 9.96 34.69
C SER A 223 -56.10 11.30 34.28
N ARG A 224 -56.39 12.35 35.04
CA ARG A 224 -55.64 13.60 35.01
C ARG A 224 -54.20 13.26 35.39
N GLN A 225 -53.29 13.28 34.42
CA GLN A 225 -51.88 13.48 34.75
C GLN A 225 -51.76 14.87 35.40
N PRO A 226 -51.05 15.01 36.53
CA PRO A 226 -50.75 16.32 37.08
C PRO A 226 -49.88 17.10 36.07
N PRO A 227 -49.94 18.44 36.05
CA PRO A 227 -49.15 19.24 35.14
C PRO A 227 -47.66 18.98 35.42
N GLN A 228 -46.95 18.44 34.42
CA GLN A 228 -45.49 18.42 34.44
C GLN A 228 -45.02 19.87 34.35
N THR A 229 -44.70 20.44 35.51
CA THR A 229 -43.88 21.65 35.60
C THR A 229 -42.51 21.32 35.00
N THR A 230 -42.32 21.65 33.73
CA THR A 230 -41.00 21.67 33.11
C THR A 230 -40.22 22.81 33.74
N PHE A 231 -39.50 22.53 34.83
CA PHE A 231 -38.43 23.39 35.30
C PHE A 231 -37.38 23.46 34.19
N THR A 232 -37.50 24.45 33.30
CA THR A 232 -36.44 24.84 32.39
C THR A 232 -35.33 25.44 33.25
N ARG A 233 -34.38 24.60 33.68
CA ARG A 233 -33.16 25.07 34.33
C ARG A 233 -32.44 26.00 33.36
N HIS A 234 -32.56 27.31 33.58
CA HIS A 234 -31.79 28.29 32.84
C HIS A 234 -30.30 28.03 33.07
N PRO A 235 -29.48 27.88 32.02
CA PRO A 235 -28.04 27.71 32.17
C PRO A 235 -27.50 28.91 32.93
N SER A 236 -26.61 28.67 33.89
CA SER A 236 -26.03 29.71 34.73
C SER A 236 -25.34 30.77 33.86
N ILE A 237 -25.34 32.01 34.32
CA ILE A 237 -24.70 33.13 33.59
C ILE A 237 -23.22 32.81 33.33
N LEU A 238 -22.55 32.17 34.29
CA LEU A 238 -21.17 31.70 34.15
C LEU A 238 -21.01 30.74 32.96
N LEU A 239 -21.85 29.71 32.85
CA LEU A 239 -21.80 28.75 31.75
C LEU A 239 -22.00 29.41 30.38
N ARG A 240 -22.90 30.40 30.32
CA ARG A 240 -23.15 31.19 29.09
C ARG A 240 -21.94 32.01 28.68
N VAL A 241 -21.33 32.71 29.63
CA VAL A 241 -20.13 33.54 29.39
C VAL A 241 -18.97 32.64 28.94
N VAL A 242 -18.72 31.52 29.63
CA VAL A 242 -17.66 30.57 29.27
C VAL A 242 -17.89 30.00 27.86
N ALA A 243 -19.11 29.56 27.54
CA ALA A 243 -19.40 28.98 26.23
C ALA A 243 -19.20 30.00 25.07
N VAL A 244 -19.59 31.26 25.28
CA VAL A 244 -19.36 32.34 24.29
C VAL A 244 -17.87 32.65 24.17
N LEU A 245 -17.14 32.75 25.29
CA LEU A 245 -15.70 33.01 25.27
C LEU A 245 -14.94 31.91 24.53
N VAL A 246 -15.28 30.64 24.77
CA VAL A 246 -14.68 29.50 24.05
C VAL A 246 -15.02 29.55 22.56
N ALA A 247 -16.27 29.80 22.19
CA ALA A 247 -16.66 29.91 20.78
C ALA A 247 -15.94 31.06 20.05
N VAL A 248 -15.86 32.24 20.69
CA VAL A 248 -15.12 33.39 20.15
C VAL A 248 -13.63 33.08 20.05
N TYR A 249 -13.05 32.44 21.06
CA TYR A 249 -11.65 32.02 21.04
C TYR A 249 -11.35 31.09 19.87
N VAL A 250 -12.16 30.04 19.66
CA VAL A 250 -11.98 29.11 18.54
C VAL A 250 -12.16 29.79 17.18
N LEU A 251 -13.09 30.75 17.06
CA LEU A 251 -13.27 31.54 15.83
C LEU A 251 -12.07 32.46 15.56
N ILE A 252 -11.54 33.14 16.59
CA ILE A 252 -10.32 33.94 16.47
C ILE A 252 -9.17 33.06 16.02
N LEU A 253 -8.96 31.92 16.70
CA LEU A 253 -7.94 30.94 16.32
C LEU A 253 -8.12 30.52 14.85
N ARG A 254 -9.33 30.22 14.40
CA ARG A 254 -9.57 29.84 12.99
C ARG A 254 -9.18 30.95 12.00
N CYS A 255 -9.37 32.22 12.35
CA CYS A 255 -9.02 33.36 11.51
C CYS A 255 -7.52 33.65 11.46
N ILE A 256 -6.79 33.40 12.56
CA ILE A 256 -5.33 33.61 12.62
C ILE A 256 -4.52 32.34 12.30
N ARG A 257 -5.18 31.18 12.18
CA ARG A 257 -4.55 29.89 11.87
C ARG A 257 -3.80 29.98 10.54
N PRO A 258 -2.52 29.54 10.48
CA PRO A 258 -1.76 29.52 9.23
C PRO A 258 -2.50 28.75 8.12
N SER A 259 -2.24 29.13 6.88
CA SER A 259 -2.69 28.39 5.70
C SER A 259 -1.77 27.18 5.49
N ASP A 260 -2.04 26.11 6.21
CA ASP A 260 -1.34 24.82 6.11
C ASP A 260 -2.35 23.73 5.70
N THR A 261 -1.94 22.86 4.78
CA THR A 261 -2.77 21.73 4.30
C THR A 261 -3.11 20.76 5.43
N ALA A 262 -2.21 20.54 6.40
CA ALA A 262 -2.43 19.71 7.58
C ALA A 262 -3.67 20.18 8.36
N TYR A 263 -3.77 21.49 8.60
CA TYR A 263 -4.91 22.02 9.33
C TYR A 263 -6.21 21.91 8.55
N SER A 264 -6.16 22.02 7.21
CA SER A 264 -7.35 21.84 6.37
C SER A 264 -7.82 20.38 6.41
N PHE A 265 -6.89 19.44 6.24
CA PHE A 265 -7.15 18.00 6.25
C PHE A 265 -7.72 17.53 7.60
N LEU A 266 -7.05 17.86 8.71
CA LEU A 266 -7.52 17.51 10.06
C LEU A 266 -8.86 18.17 10.42
N SER A 267 -9.17 19.33 9.82
CA SER A 267 -10.47 20.00 10.02
C SER A 267 -11.61 19.37 9.24
N GLN A 268 -11.32 18.48 8.29
CA GLN A 268 -12.32 17.96 7.37
C GLN A 268 -13.31 17.04 8.10
N THR A 269 -14.60 17.20 7.83
CA THR A 269 -15.65 16.33 8.38
C THR A 269 -15.97 15.19 7.43
N VAL A 270 -16.30 14.00 7.99
CA VAL A 270 -16.67 12.81 7.20
C VAL A 270 -17.85 13.07 6.25
N ALA A 271 -18.73 14.02 6.59
CA ALA A 271 -19.87 14.40 5.75
C ALA A 271 -19.47 15.12 4.45
N LEU A 272 -18.29 15.75 4.41
CA LEU A 272 -17.79 16.49 3.23
C LEU A 272 -16.68 15.74 2.49
N SER A 273 -16.00 14.80 3.16
CA SER A 273 -14.86 14.05 2.59
C SER A 273 -15.11 13.45 1.19
N PRO A 274 -16.27 12.84 0.88
CA PRO A 274 -16.53 12.28 -0.46
C PRO A 274 -16.81 13.30 -1.57
N PHE A 275 -17.09 14.55 -1.24
CA PHE A 275 -17.58 15.55 -2.20
C PHE A 275 -16.54 16.63 -2.54
N GLU A 276 -15.40 16.64 -1.87
CA GLU A 276 -14.31 17.55 -2.21
C GLU A 276 -13.59 17.06 -3.46
N LYS A 277 -13.53 17.94 -4.47
CA LYS A 277 -12.75 17.67 -5.68
C LYS A 277 -11.25 17.76 -5.38
N PRO A 278 -10.42 16.87 -5.96
CA PRO A 278 -8.99 17.07 -5.92
C PRO A 278 -8.63 18.43 -6.54
N PRO A 279 -7.61 19.14 -6.03
CA PRO A 279 -7.07 20.30 -6.72
C PRO A 279 -6.69 19.89 -8.14
N SER A 280 -7.00 20.73 -9.13
CA SER A 280 -6.58 20.49 -10.52
C SER A 280 -5.06 20.42 -10.55
N ARG A 281 -4.49 19.24 -10.83
CA ARG A 281 -3.06 19.10 -11.12
C ARG A 281 -2.77 19.94 -12.37
N SER A 282 -1.65 20.65 -12.36
CA SER A 282 -1.11 21.26 -13.55
C SER A 282 -0.49 20.15 -14.41
N GLN A 283 -0.74 20.16 -15.72
CA GLN A 283 -0.32 19.15 -16.70
C GLN A 283 1.19 18.85 -16.76
N SER A 284 2.02 19.63 -16.06
CA SER A 284 3.48 19.67 -16.23
C SER A 284 4.30 19.28 -15.00
N SER A 285 3.69 18.98 -13.85
CA SER A 285 4.47 18.59 -12.66
C SER A 285 3.83 17.45 -11.86
N SER A 286 4.67 16.48 -11.49
CA SER A 286 4.36 15.34 -10.64
C SER A 286 3.74 15.73 -9.29
N PHE A 287 4.40 16.65 -8.61
CA PHE A 287 3.95 17.39 -7.43
C PHE A 287 4.65 18.76 -7.42
N GLU A 288 4.02 19.78 -6.85
CA GLU A 288 4.60 21.14 -6.82
C GLU A 288 5.40 21.35 -5.52
N LEU A 289 6.70 21.62 -5.66
CA LEU A 289 7.52 22.06 -4.55
C LEU A 289 7.36 23.57 -4.31
N PRO A 290 7.27 24.02 -3.04
CA PRO A 290 7.38 25.44 -2.74
C PRO A 290 8.78 25.96 -3.13
N PRO A 291 8.97 27.29 -3.23
CA PRO A 291 10.29 27.85 -3.52
C PRO A 291 11.27 27.52 -2.38
N ILE A 292 12.10 26.53 -2.61
CA ILE A 292 13.19 26.10 -1.73
C ILE A 292 14.49 26.71 -2.30
N SER A 293 15.36 27.17 -1.42
CA SER A 293 16.64 27.76 -1.80
C SER A 293 17.57 26.73 -2.47
N GLY A 294 18.10 27.03 -3.65
CA GLY A 294 19.14 26.23 -4.33
C GLY A 294 19.19 26.54 -5.83
N ASP A 295 20.32 26.25 -6.48
CA ASP A 295 20.42 26.26 -7.94
C ASP A 295 20.31 24.83 -8.48
N TYR A 296 19.16 24.54 -9.10
CA TYR A 296 18.83 23.25 -9.69
C TYR A 296 18.73 23.33 -11.22
N SER A 297 19.35 24.34 -11.84
CA SER A 297 19.37 24.50 -13.30
C SER A 297 20.01 23.30 -14.03
N TRP A 298 21.01 22.67 -13.40
CA TRP A 298 21.66 21.43 -13.87
C TRP A 298 20.71 20.22 -13.92
N LEU A 299 19.58 20.28 -13.20
CA LEU A 299 18.56 19.24 -13.18
C LEU A 299 17.43 19.61 -14.15
N TYR A 300 16.76 20.74 -13.92
CA TYR A 300 15.54 21.11 -14.66
C TYR A 300 15.75 21.52 -16.13
N ASN A 301 16.96 21.86 -16.55
CA ASN A 301 17.25 22.16 -17.97
C ASN A 301 17.66 20.92 -18.78
N HIS A 302 17.67 19.74 -18.16
CA HIS A 302 18.15 18.50 -18.76
C HIS A 302 17.04 17.43 -18.83
N THR A 303 17.21 16.50 -19.76
CA THR A 303 16.37 15.32 -20.00
C THR A 303 17.29 14.11 -20.10
N ALA A 304 16.87 12.96 -19.59
CA ALA A 304 17.65 11.72 -19.67
C ALA A 304 17.40 10.96 -20.98
N VAL A 305 16.57 11.50 -21.86
CA VAL A 305 16.21 10.89 -23.15
C VAL A 305 16.97 11.59 -24.29
N GLY A 306 17.64 10.81 -25.13
CA GLY A 306 18.46 11.27 -26.26
C GLY A 306 18.31 10.40 -27.51
N PRO A 307 19.10 10.65 -28.57
CA PRO A 307 19.12 9.82 -29.77
C PRO A 307 19.54 8.37 -29.46
N THR A 308 18.83 7.40 -30.00
CA THR A 308 19.14 5.98 -29.79
C THR A 308 20.54 5.59 -30.34
N PRO A 309 21.38 4.86 -29.60
CA PRO A 309 22.65 4.34 -30.11
C PRO A 309 22.43 3.32 -31.23
N GLN A 310 23.40 3.16 -32.14
CA GLN A 310 23.31 2.16 -33.22
C GLN A 310 23.97 0.85 -32.83
N PHE A 311 23.25 -0.25 -33.03
CA PHE A 311 23.77 -1.61 -32.86
C PHE A 311 23.71 -2.34 -34.20
N ASP A 312 24.84 -2.90 -34.64
CA ASP A 312 24.95 -3.62 -35.90
C ASP A 312 24.42 -5.06 -35.83
N TRP A 313 24.32 -5.61 -34.62
CA TRP A 313 23.77 -6.93 -34.35
C TRP A 313 22.23 -6.97 -34.22
N LEU A 314 21.57 -5.80 -34.18
CA LEU A 314 20.11 -5.76 -34.18
C LEU A 314 19.56 -6.07 -35.58
N PRO A 315 18.52 -6.93 -35.70
CA PRO A 315 17.95 -7.25 -36.99
C PRO A 315 17.23 -6.05 -37.60
N LEU A 316 17.03 -6.04 -38.93
CA LEU A 316 16.34 -4.95 -39.64
C LEU A 316 14.83 -4.85 -39.37
N HIS A 317 14.22 -5.92 -38.85
CA HIS A 317 12.82 -5.93 -38.47
C HIS A 317 12.67 -5.65 -36.98
N GLU A 318 11.54 -5.07 -36.59
CA GLU A 318 11.27 -4.72 -35.19
C GLU A 318 11.42 -5.93 -34.27
N PHE A 319 12.20 -5.76 -33.22
CA PHE A 319 12.51 -6.79 -32.23
C PHE A 319 11.93 -6.42 -30.87
N ALA A 320 11.30 -7.39 -30.20
CA ALA A 320 10.61 -7.15 -28.92
C ALA A 320 11.59 -6.62 -27.87
N GLY A 321 11.22 -5.53 -27.18
CA GLY A 321 12.07 -4.83 -26.21
C GLY A 321 13.03 -3.80 -26.81
N PHE A 322 13.15 -3.72 -28.14
CA PHE A 322 14.09 -2.82 -28.84
C PHE A 322 13.38 -1.82 -29.75
N ARG A 323 12.11 -1.50 -29.48
CA ARG A 323 11.29 -0.57 -30.28
C ARG A 323 12.02 0.74 -30.62
N ASP A 324 12.79 1.30 -29.68
CA ASP A 324 13.47 2.60 -29.85
C ASP A 324 14.56 2.61 -30.93
N TRP A 325 15.05 1.44 -31.33
CA TRP A 325 16.03 1.28 -32.42
C TRP A 325 15.40 1.25 -33.81
N TYR A 326 14.06 1.23 -33.88
CA TYR A 326 13.29 1.12 -35.13
C TYR A 326 12.46 2.37 -35.50
N GLY A 327 12.39 3.38 -34.63
CA GLY A 327 11.66 4.63 -34.91
C GLY A 327 12.42 5.58 -35.86
N GLY A 328 11.82 6.18 -36.91
CA GLY A 328 10.50 5.97 -37.52
C GLY A 328 10.50 6.22 -39.05
N ALA A 329 9.39 5.89 -39.72
CA ALA A 329 9.21 5.89 -41.20
C ALA A 329 9.54 7.22 -41.93
N ASP A 330 9.71 8.32 -41.18
CA ASP A 330 10.03 9.65 -41.67
C ASP A 330 11.54 10.02 -41.55
N GLY A 331 12.39 9.08 -41.14
CA GLY A 331 13.84 9.28 -41.03
C GLY A 331 14.31 10.06 -39.79
N THR A 332 13.42 10.29 -38.81
CA THR A 332 13.80 10.79 -37.49
C THR A 332 14.36 9.64 -36.65
N SER A 333 15.55 9.82 -36.07
CA SER A 333 16.11 8.85 -35.12
C SER A 333 15.17 8.66 -33.92
N GLY A 334 14.93 7.42 -33.53
CA GLY A 334 14.30 7.07 -32.26
C GLY A 334 14.98 7.77 -31.09
N HIS A 335 14.22 7.92 -29.99
CA HIS A 335 14.73 8.44 -28.74
C HIS A 335 14.72 7.33 -27.71
N HIS A 336 15.76 7.25 -26.89
CA HIS A 336 15.94 6.24 -25.85
C HIS A 336 16.58 6.88 -24.61
N TYR A 337 16.60 6.18 -23.48
CA TYR A 337 17.38 6.58 -22.32
C TYR A 337 18.87 6.70 -22.70
N ASP A 338 19.48 7.86 -22.43
CA ASP A 338 20.90 8.09 -22.64
C ASP A 338 21.59 8.39 -21.30
N PRO A 339 22.42 7.47 -20.78
CA PRO A 339 23.12 7.63 -19.52
C PRO A 339 24.05 8.86 -19.51
N LYS A 340 24.47 9.37 -20.67
CA LYS A 340 25.31 10.58 -20.77
C LYS A 340 24.52 11.87 -20.59
N LEU A 341 23.21 11.83 -20.81
CA LEU A 341 22.31 12.99 -20.66
C LEU A 341 21.60 12.99 -19.32
N ASP A 342 21.54 11.86 -18.64
CA ASP A 342 20.96 11.73 -17.31
C ASP A 342 21.90 12.34 -16.24
N PRO A 343 21.55 13.51 -15.65
CA PRO A 343 22.37 14.15 -14.61
C PRO A 343 22.45 13.33 -13.32
N LEU A 344 21.60 12.32 -13.19
CA LEU A 344 21.62 11.40 -12.06
C LEU A 344 22.58 10.24 -12.34
N HIS A 345 22.75 9.76 -13.57
CA HIS A 345 23.46 8.49 -13.85
C HIS A 345 24.79 8.29 -13.09
N ILE A 346 24.88 7.17 -12.38
CA ILE A 346 26.07 6.68 -11.68
C ILE A 346 26.43 5.33 -12.31
N SER A 347 27.72 5.05 -12.49
CA SER A 347 28.17 3.76 -12.98
C SER A 347 29.42 3.30 -12.25
N ASN A 348 29.49 2.00 -12.02
CA ASN A 348 30.67 1.31 -11.53
C ASN A 348 31.30 0.40 -12.59
N LEU A 349 30.88 0.46 -13.86
CA LEU A 349 31.37 -0.42 -14.93
C LEU A 349 32.88 -0.23 -15.22
N GLU A 350 33.43 0.95 -14.95
CA GLU A 350 34.87 1.24 -15.08
C GLU A 350 35.67 0.85 -13.82
N ASN A 351 34.97 0.48 -12.73
CA ASN A 351 35.62 0.09 -11.50
C ASN A 351 36.12 -1.34 -11.58
N ASP A 352 37.21 -1.55 -10.88
CA ASP A 352 37.86 -2.84 -10.69
C ASP A 352 36.93 -3.81 -9.92
N LEU A 353 36.77 -5.06 -10.37
CA LEU A 353 35.98 -6.08 -9.66
C LEU A 353 36.47 -6.23 -8.20
N ILE A 354 35.54 -6.43 -7.27
CA ILE A 354 35.87 -6.68 -5.86
C ILE A 354 36.81 -7.88 -5.72
N GLU A 355 37.81 -7.75 -4.85
CA GLU A 355 38.97 -8.64 -4.80
C GLU A 355 38.62 -10.14 -4.70
N PRO A 356 37.71 -10.59 -3.81
CA PRO A 356 37.37 -12.01 -3.71
C PRO A 356 36.75 -12.59 -4.99
N LEU A 357 35.93 -11.78 -5.67
CA LEU A 357 35.26 -12.17 -6.91
C LEU A 357 36.27 -12.23 -8.06
N ARG A 358 37.13 -11.22 -8.16
CA ARG A 358 38.20 -11.13 -9.18
C ARG A 358 39.14 -12.33 -9.14
N GLU A 359 39.58 -12.75 -7.95
CA GLU A 359 40.46 -13.92 -7.82
C GLU A 359 39.77 -15.21 -8.30
N THR A 360 38.48 -15.36 -7.97
CA THR A 360 37.73 -16.57 -8.31
C THR A 360 37.43 -16.62 -9.81
N LEU A 361 37.03 -15.50 -10.41
CA LEU A 361 36.79 -15.42 -11.86
C LEU A 361 38.08 -15.64 -12.65
N LYS A 362 39.22 -15.09 -12.21
CA LYS A 362 40.54 -15.32 -12.84
C LYS A 362 41.00 -16.78 -12.80
N LYS A 363 40.64 -17.54 -11.75
CA LYS A 363 40.94 -18.98 -11.67
C LYS A 363 40.16 -19.79 -12.71
N GLY A 364 39.07 -19.22 -13.25
CA GLY A 364 38.16 -19.89 -14.17
C GLY A 364 37.34 -20.99 -13.49
N GLY A 365 36.41 -21.58 -14.24
CA GLY A 365 35.61 -22.73 -13.79
C GLY A 365 34.23 -22.42 -13.23
N ILE A 366 33.86 -21.15 -13.12
CA ILE A 366 32.46 -20.71 -12.96
C ILE A 366 31.80 -20.81 -14.33
N LYS A 367 30.73 -21.61 -14.44
CA LYS A 367 29.96 -21.78 -15.67
C LYS A 367 28.51 -21.42 -15.38
N ILE A 368 27.97 -20.43 -16.05
CA ILE A 368 26.57 -20.03 -15.89
C ILE A 368 25.83 -20.44 -17.16
N LYS A 369 25.35 -21.68 -17.19
CA LYS A 369 24.54 -22.23 -18.28
C LYS A 369 23.07 -21.85 -18.13
N HIS A 370 22.57 -21.82 -16.88
CA HIS A 370 21.19 -21.50 -16.56
C HIS A 370 21.11 -20.38 -15.52
N VAL A 371 20.00 -19.66 -15.50
CA VAL A 371 19.73 -18.59 -14.54
C VAL A 371 18.31 -18.74 -14.01
N PHE A 372 18.16 -18.81 -12.69
CA PHE A 372 16.87 -18.84 -12.00
C PHE A 372 16.74 -17.54 -11.21
N LEU A 373 15.71 -16.75 -11.49
CA LEU A 373 15.37 -15.54 -10.75
C LEU A 373 14.13 -15.81 -9.89
N LEU A 374 14.33 -16.00 -8.59
CA LEU A 374 13.30 -16.30 -7.61
C LEU A 374 12.83 -15.00 -6.95
N LYS A 375 11.60 -14.60 -7.22
CA LYS A 375 10.87 -13.51 -6.57
C LYS A 375 10.16 -14.06 -5.35
N LEU A 376 10.67 -13.71 -4.18
CA LEU A 376 10.16 -14.13 -2.88
C LEU A 376 9.06 -13.16 -2.45
N GLU A 377 7.82 -13.58 -2.61
CA GLU A 377 6.62 -12.83 -2.28
C GLU A 377 6.59 -12.41 -0.81
N SER A 378 6.25 -11.15 -0.54
CA SER A 378 6.12 -10.55 0.79
C SER A 378 7.26 -10.91 1.76
N THR A 379 8.50 -11.03 1.26
CA THR A 379 9.66 -11.53 2.03
C THR A 379 10.61 -10.40 2.40
N ARG A 380 10.69 -10.12 3.71
CA ARG A 380 11.57 -9.09 4.29
C ARG A 380 13.02 -9.57 4.41
N ALA A 381 13.97 -8.63 4.47
CA ALA A 381 15.38 -8.96 4.68
C ALA A 381 15.67 -9.66 6.03
N ASP A 382 14.87 -9.40 7.07
CA ASP A 382 15.06 -9.92 8.43
C ASP A 382 14.39 -11.28 8.70
N VAL A 383 13.73 -11.85 7.69
CA VAL A 383 13.23 -13.24 7.69
C VAL A 383 13.96 -14.15 6.70
N PHE A 384 15.05 -13.67 6.10
CA PHE A 384 15.85 -14.42 5.14
C PHE A 384 17.36 -14.29 5.44
N PRO A 385 17.88 -14.98 6.47
CA PRO A 385 17.16 -15.85 7.41
C PRO A 385 16.51 -15.07 8.57
N VAL A 386 15.64 -15.74 9.33
CA VAL A 386 15.12 -15.23 10.60
C VAL A 386 16.25 -15.21 11.62
N LYS A 387 16.56 -14.03 12.17
CA LYS A 387 17.72 -13.83 13.09
C LYS A 387 17.26 -13.47 14.50
N LYS A 388 17.93 -14.04 15.49
CA LYS A 388 17.71 -13.72 16.91
C LYS A 388 18.07 -12.28 17.27
N GLU A 389 19.07 -11.73 16.59
CA GLU A 389 19.56 -10.35 16.79
C GLU A 389 18.82 -9.30 15.93
N SER A 390 17.83 -9.69 15.11
CA SER A 390 17.01 -8.72 14.37
C SER A 390 15.89 -8.15 15.24
N HIS A 391 15.26 -7.06 14.79
CA HIS A 391 14.06 -6.52 15.45
C HIS A 391 12.98 -7.59 15.66
N LEU A 392 12.71 -8.41 14.64
CA LEU A 392 11.76 -9.52 14.75
C LEU A 392 12.20 -10.55 15.80
N GLY A 393 13.50 -10.85 15.90
CA GLY A 393 14.07 -11.70 16.93
C GLY A 393 13.86 -11.15 18.35
N GLU A 394 14.01 -9.84 18.53
CA GLU A 394 13.70 -9.13 19.79
C GLU A 394 12.21 -9.25 20.14
N ILE A 395 11.32 -9.01 19.16
CA ILE A 395 9.87 -9.13 19.35
C ILE A 395 9.46 -10.56 19.76
N ILE A 396 10.04 -11.57 19.11
CA ILE A 396 9.82 -12.98 19.48
C ILE A 396 10.29 -13.22 20.92
N THR A 397 11.49 -12.76 21.26
CA THR A 397 12.09 -12.92 22.60
C THR A 397 11.24 -12.23 23.68
N ASP A 398 10.81 -11.00 23.43
CA ASP A 398 9.99 -10.20 24.35
C ASP A 398 8.59 -10.79 24.54
N SER A 399 8.03 -11.43 23.50
CA SER A 399 6.75 -12.13 23.60
C SER A 399 6.75 -13.25 24.65
N TYR A 400 7.93 -13.82 24.93
CA TYR A 400 8.18 -14.83 25.96
C TYR A 400 8.85 -14.25 27.22
N SER A 401 8.70 -12.94 27.47
CA SER A 401 9.29 -12.26 28.64
C SER A 401 10.81 -12.43 28.75
N GLY A 402 11.50 -12.49 27.61
CA GLY A 402 12.96 -12.58 27.53
C GLY A 402 13.52 -14.01 27.48
N HIS A 403 12.69 -15.05 27.62
CA HIS A 403 13.15 -16.44 27.60
C HIS A 403 12.27 -17.34 26.72
N ILE A 404 12.75 -17.62 25.51
CA ILE A 404 12.08 -18.48 24.55
C ILE A 404 12.14 -19.94 25.04
N PRO A 405 11.01 -20.69 25.05
CA PRO A 405 11.01 -22.11 25.35
C PRO A 405 11.91 -22.93 24.41
N GLU A 406 12.57 -23.97 24.92
CA GLU A 406 13.57 -24.76 24.16
C GLU A 406 12.98 -25.37 22.87
N ASP A 407 11.72 -25.82 22.91
CA ASP A 407 11.01 -26.36 21.75
C ASP A 407 10.64 -25.30 20.71
N VAL A 408 10.41 -24.05 21.13
CA VAL A 408 10.19 -22.92 20.22
C VAL A 408 11.51 -22.48 19.61
N GLU A 409 12.59 -22.43 20.41
CA GLU A 409 13.93 -22.10 19.94
C GLU A 409 14.45 -23.13 18.91
N GLU A 410 14.18 -24.42 19.11
CA GLU A 410 14.47 -25.47 18.12
C GLU A 410 13.69 -25.29 16.81
N ARG A 411 12.40 -24.93 16.90
CA ARG A 411 11.58 -24.63 15.71
C ARG A 411 12.10 -23.42 14.94
N LEU A 412 12.44 -22.34 15.64
CA LEU A 412 13.02 -21.13 15.04
C LEU A 412 14.40 -21.40 14.40
N ALA A 413 15.23 -22.23 15.03
CA ALA A 413 16.52 -22.64 14.46
C ALA A 413 16.37 -23.47 13.17
N ASN A 414 15.26 -24.17 13.00
CA ASN A 414 14.98 -24.97 11.81
C ASN A 414 14.15 -24.24 10.74
N LEU A 415 13.71 -23.01 11.02
CA LEU A 415 12.70 -22.33 10.21
C LEU A 415 13.20 -21.88 8.82
N THR A 416 14.45 -21.42 8.74
CA THR A 416 15.01 -20.78 7.52
C THR A 416 16.41 -21.30 7.16
N ARG A 417 16.62 -22.63 7.27
CA ARG A 417 17.94 -23.25 7.06
C ARG A 417 18.47 -23.06 5.62
N ASN A 418 17.59 -23.00 4.61
CA ASN A 418 18.04 -22.75 3.24
C ASN A 418 18.48 -21.29 3.06
N ALA A 419 17.75 -20.33 3.63
CA ALA A 419 18.16 -18.93 3.66
C ALA A 419 19.52 -18.73 4.35
N GLU A 420 19.79 -19.41 5.48
CA GLU A 420 21.11 -19.39 6.13
C GLU A 420 22.21 -19.89 5.17
N ARG A 421 21.94 -20.99 4.45
CA ARG A 421 22.87 -21.57 3.46
C ARG A 421 23.16 -20.62 2.30
N PHE A 422 22.17 -19.91 1.77
CA PHE A 422 22.36 -18.99 0.65
C PHE A 422 23.03 -17.66 1.05
N THR A 423 22.69 -17.15 2.22
CA THR A 423 23.24 -15.87 2.72
C THR A 423 24.58 -16.04 3.42
N GLY A 424 24.91 -17.24 3.89
CA GLY A 424 26.08 -17.48 4.73
C GLY A 424 25.93 -16.88 6.14
N VAL A 425 24.71 -16.50 6.54
CA VAL A 425 24.41 -15.85 7.83
C VAL A 425 23.67 -16.83 8.73
N GLN A 426 24.09 -16.92 10.00
CA GLN A 426 23.43 -17.74 11.02
C GLN A 426 22.20 -17.04 11.61
N SER A 427 21.18 -17.83 11.93
CA SER A 427 19.96 -17.40 12.62
C SER A 427 20.20 -17.04 14.09
N GLY A 428 21.12 -17.73 14.77
CA GLY A 428 21.44 -17.52 16.19
C GLY A 428 20.46 -18.16 17.18
N PHE A 429 19.42 -18.86 16.72
CA PHE A 429 18.55 -19.68 17.57
C PHE A 429 19.09 -21.10 17.80
N GLY A 430 19.94 -21.60 16.90
CA GLY A 430 20.55 -22.93 17.01
C GLY A 430 21.69 -23.03 18.02
N LYS A 431 22.15 -24.27 18.26
CA LYS A 431 23.36 -24.50 19.07
C LYS A 431 24.59 -23.93 18.35
N PRO A 432 25.61 -23.43 19.06
CA PRO A 432 26.82 -22.88 18.44
C PRO A 432 27.56 -23.84 17.48
N ASP A 433 27.38 -25.15 17.68
CA ASP A 433 27.96 -26.21 16.86
C ASP A 433 27.07 -26.67 15.69
N ASP A 434 25.90 -26.06 15.47
CA ASP A 434 25.01 -26.39 14.35
C ASP A 434 25.63 -25.85 13.05
N ARG A 435 26.43 -26.70 12.39
CA ARG A 435 27.18 -26.34 11.19
C ARG A 435 26.28 -26.49 9.97
N PHE A 436 26.03 -25.40 9.27
CA PHE A 436 25.61 -25.44 7.87
C PHE A 436 26.81 -25.16 6.95
N GLN A 437 26.75 -25.62 5.71
CA GLN A 437 27.75 -25.30 4.68
C GLN A 437 27.19 -24.20 3.78
N PRO A 438 27.73 -22.97 3.82
CA PRO A 438 27.32 -21.92 2.91
C PRO A 438 27.44 -22.36 1.46
N ARG A 439 26.45 -22.02 0.65
CA ARG A 439 26.55 -22.10 -0.80
C ARG A 439 27.11 -20.77 -1.29
N GLY A 440 28.18 -20.82 -2.07
CA GLY A 440 28.83 -19.63 -2.61
C GLY A 440 27.89 -18.61 -3.25
N GLY A 441 28.20 -17.33 -3.11
CA GLY A 441 27.36 -16.28 -3.64
C GLY A 441 27.61 -14.89 -3.06
N ILE A 442 26.90 -13.91 -3.61
CA ILE A 442 26.91 -12.51 -3.19
C ILE A 442 25.60 -12.23 -2.47
N TYR A 443 25.64 -11.83 -1.21
CA TYR A 443 24.49 -11.40 -0.43
C TYR A 443 24.55 -9.90 -0.16
N ALA A 444 23.57 -9.14 -0.65
CA ALA A 444 23.45 -7.72 -0.36
C ALA A 444 22.62 -7.52 0.92
N THR A 445 23.25 -6.97 1.97
CA THR A 445 22.64 -6.83 3.30
C THR A 445 21.73 -5.61 3.41
N ASP A 446 21.94 -4.57 2.58
CA ASP A 446 21.09 -3.36 2.47
C ASP A 446 20.47 -3.25 1.06
N ALA A 447 19.68 -4.26 0.67
CA ALA A 447 19.00 -4.30 -0.62
C ALA A 447 17.54 -3.80 -0.53
N HIS A 448 17.13 -2.91 -1.43
CA HIS A 448 15.77 -2.38 -1.47
C HIS A 448 15.06 -2.69 -2.78
N THR A 449 13.76 -2.97 -2.71
CA THR A 449 12.94 -3.20 -3.92
C THR A 449 12.74 -1.91 -4.71
N GLY A 450 12.65 -2.02 -6.04
CA GLY A 450 12.25 -0.92 -6.92
C GLY A 450 10.75 -0.58 -6.83
N GLY A 451 9.91 -1.48 -6.28
CA GLY A 451 8.52 -1.18 -6.00
C GLY A 451 7.91 -2.06 -4.91
N THR A 452 7.10 -1.50 -4.02
CA THR A 452 6.47 -2.25 -2.90
C THR A 452 5.12 -2.88 -3.27
N PHE A 453 4.98 -3.25 -4.55
CA PHE A 453 3.83 -3.96 -5.11
C PHE A 453 4.38 -5.01 -6.07
N THR A 454 3.94 -6.25 -5.92
CA THR A 454 4.52 -7.43 -6.59
C THR A 454 4.81 -7.19 -8.07
N LEU A 455 3.83 -6.73 -8.84
CA LEU A 455 3.96 -6.54 -10.29
C LEU A 455 4.98 -5.45 -10.66
N LYS A 456 5.03 -4.36 -9.90
CA LYS A 456 6.03 -3.29 -10.07
C LYS A 456 7.43 -3.81 -9.73
N SER A 457 7.55 -4.60 -8.67
CA SER A 457 8.84 -5.19 -8.28
C SER A 457 9.38 -6.19 -9.31
N ILE A 458 8.51 -6.90 -10.03
CA ILE A 458 8.89 -7.83 -11.09
C ILE A 458 9.56 -7.06 -12.22
N ILE A 459 8.99 -5.93 -12.64
CA ILE A 459 9.59 -5.05 -13.66
C ILE A 459 10.97 -4.59 -13.23
N ALA A 460 11.11 -4.16 -11.97
CA ALA A 460 12.39 -3.76 -11.41
C ALA A 460 13.46 -4.87 -11.48
N SER A 461 13.07 -6.12 -11.24
CA SER A 461 14.02 -7.25 -11.18
C SER A 461 14.29 -7.91 -12.52
N VAL A 462 13.30 -7.94 -13.42
CA VAL A 462 13.36 -8.61 -14.72
C VAL A 462 13.86 -7.67 -15.81
N CYS A 463 13.64 -6.37 -15.67
CA CYS A 463 14.03 -5.37 -16.67
C CYS A 463 15.08 -4.37 -16.17
N GLY A 464 15.44 -4.39 -14.89
CA GLY A 464 16.37 -3.41 -14.32
C GLY A 464 15.84 -1.97 -14.39
N LEU A 465 14.51 -1.82 -14.33
CA LEU A 465 13.81 -0.56 -14.56
C LEU A 465 13.03 -0.08 -13.34
N ALA A 466 13.18 1.20 -13.01
CA ALA A 466 12.33 1.80 -11.98
C ALA A 466 10.87 1.79 -12.48
N PRO A 467 9.90 1.28 -11.68
CA PRO A 467 8.52 1.12 -12.13
C PRO A 467 7.85 2.44 -12.53
N LEU A 468 6.75 2.36 -13.28
CA LEU A 468 5.98 3.54 -13.65
C LEU A 468 5.32 4.12 -12.40
N VAL A 469 5.49 5.43 -12.20
CA VAL A 469 4.82 6.21 -11.16
C VAL A 469 3.38 6.50 -11.58
N ALA A 470 2.57 5.46 -11.58
CA ALA A 470 1.15 5.49 -11.86
C ALA A 470 0.44 4.42 -11.04
N ASP A 471 -0.85 4.62 -10.79
CA ASP A 471 -1.66 3.72 -9.97
C ASP A 471 -1.92 2.39 -10.69
N PHE A 472 -1.68 1.31 -9.95
CA PHE A 472 -1.77 -0.09 -10.38
C PHE A 472 -0.77 -0.47 -11.48
N ASN A 473 -0.85 -1.72 -11.95
CA ASN A 473 -0.10 -2.21 -13.09
C ASN A 473 -0.62 -1.55 -14.37
N ARG A 474 0.21 -0.69 -14.95
CA ARG A 474 -0.06 0.07 -16.18
C ARG A 474 1.08 -0.03 -17.17
N GLU A 475 2.20 -0.58 -16.75
CA GLU A 475 3.43 -0.63 -17.53
C GLU A 475 3.23 -1.38 -18.85
N TYR A 476 2.39 -2.40 -18.88
CA TYR A 476 2.05 -3.14 -20.11
C TYR A 476 1.28 -2.32 -21.16
N LEU A 477 0.69 -1.17 -20.77
CA LEU A 477 0.01 -0.23 -21.67
C LEU A 477 0.94 0.85 -22.23
N HIS A 478 2.15 0.94 -21.68
CA HIS A 478 3.09 2.03 -21.87
C HIS A 478 4.43 1.51 -22.38
N HIS A 479 5.32 2.43 -22.73
CA HIS A 479 6.60 2.08 -23.30
C HIS A 479 7.58 1.58 -22.23
N ILE A 480 7.79 0.26 -22.16
CA ILE A 480 8.86 -0.33 -21.36
C ILE A 480 10.17 -0.11 -22.12
N TYR A 481 10.83 1.00 -21.82
CA TYR A 481 11.90 1.56 -22.66
C TYR A 481 13.20 0.75 -22.64
N GLN A 482 13.54 0.05 -21.55
CA GLN A 482 14.68 -0.88 -21.54
C GLN A 482 14.25 -2.31 -21.85
N PRO A 483 15.04 -3.07 -22.63
CA PRO A 483 14.77 -4.47 -22.85
C PRO A 483 14.88 -5.27 -21.55
N CYS A 484 13.88 -6.12 -21.31
CA CYS A 484 13.85 -7.03 -20.18
C CYS A 484 14.73 -8.27 -20.44
N MET A 485 15.13 -8.98 -19.39
CA MET A 485 16.02 -10.15 -19.50
C MET A 485 15.56 -11.17 -20.56
N PRO A 486 14.28 -11.59 -20.67
CA PRO A 486 13.84 -12.49 -21.74
C PRO A 486 14.06 -11.93 -23.16
N GLN A 487 13.92 -10.60 -23.34
CA GLN A 487 14.10 -9.91 -24.61
C GLN A 487 15.59 -9.82 -24.98
N ILE A 488 16.46 -9.53 -24.00
CA ILE A 488 17.92 -9.56 -24.17
C ILE A 488 18.38 -10.95 -24.57
N LEU A 489 17.90 -11.99 -23.87
CA LEU A 489 18.20 -13.38 -24.21
C LEU A 489 17.66 -13.77 -25.60
N GLY A 490 16.51 -13.24 -25.99
CA GLY A 490 15.98 -13.35 -27.35
C GLY A 490 16.91 -12.73 -28.40
N ALA A 491 17.49 -11.56 -28.12
CA ALA A 491 18.46 -10.92 -29.01
C ALA A 491 19.74 -11.76 -29.14
N LEU A 492 20.25 -12.32 -28.04
CA LEU A 492 21.37 -13.26 -28.07
C LEU A 492 21.06 -14.48 -28.95
N ASN A 493 19.85 -15.03 -28.86
CA ASN A 493 19.44 -16.16 -29.70
C ASN A 493 19.45 -15.81 -31.19
N ASN A 494 19.07 -14.59 -31.56
CA ASN A 494 19.12 -14.14 -32.95
C ASN A 494 20.56 -14.10 -33.46
N VAL A 495 21.47 -13.53 -32.68
CA VAL A 495 22.90 -13.45 -33.03
C VAL A 495 23.53 -14.84 -33.14
N ILE A 496 23.22 -15.76 -32.21
CA ILE A 496 23.67 -17.16 -32.26
C ILE A 496 23.19 -17.83 -33.56
N ARG A 497 21.93 -17.60 -33.94
CA ARG A 497 21.34 -18.18 -35.16
C ARG A 497 22.02 -17.66 -36.41
N GLU A 498 22.23 -16.35 -36.54
CA GLU A 498 22.92 -15.74 -37.68
C GLU A 498 24.36 -16.26 -37.80
N HIS A 499 25.09 -16.35 -36.70
CA HIS A 499 26.46 -16.88 -36.70
C HIS A 499 26.54 -18.36 -37.13
N ASN A 500 25.57 -19.17 -36.69
CA ASN A 500 25.46 -20.57 -37.11
C ASN A 500 25.13 -20.69 -38.61
N GLU A 501 24.20 -19.86 -39.12
CA GLU A 501 23.83 -19.83 -40.54
C GLU A 501 25.01 -19.40 -41.45
N GLU A 502 25.80 -18.39 -41.04
CA GLU A 502 27.01 -17.97 -41.76
C GLU A 502 28.12 -19.03 -41.74
N SER A 503 28.30 -19.72 -40.61
CA SER A 503 29.29 -20.79 -40.46
C SER A 503 28.96 -22.00 -41.34
N GLU A 504 27.67 -22.36 -41.44
CA GLU A 504 27.20 -23.44 -42.32
C GLU A 504 27.40 -23.13 -43.81
N GLN A 505 27.27 -21.86 -44.21
CA GLN A 505 27.50 -21.42 -45.59
C GLN A 505 28.98 -21.39 -45.97
N ASN A 506 29.87 -21.05 -45.04
CA ASN A 506 31.31 -20.89 -45.32
C ASN A 506 32.12 -22.19 -45.26
N GLU A 507 31.75 -23.18 -44.43
CA GLU A 507 32.60 -24.36 -44.18
C GLU A 507 32.18 -25.68 -44.83
N GLY A 508 31.06 -25.75 -45.58
CA GLY A 508 30.71 -26.95 -46.34
C GLY A 508 30.66 -28.23 -45.50
N SER A 509 29.57 -28.41 -44.74
CA SER A 509 29.14 -29.67 -44.09
C SER A 509 30.18 -30.44 -43.25
N LYS A 510 31.23 -29.80 -42.74
CA LYS A 510 32.00 -30.30 -41.60
C LYS A 510 31.66 -29.51 -40.34
N GLN A 511 30.40 -29.57 -39.94
CA GLN A 511 29.99 -29.11 -38.62
C GLN A 511 30.71 -29.98 -37.59
N SER A 512 31.76 -29.40 -36.99
CA SER A 512 32.62 -30.10 -36.06
C SER A 512 31.81 -30.49 -34.81
N GLU A 513 32.01 -31.70 -34.31
CA GLU A 513 31.43 -32.20 -33.04
C GLU A 513 31.68 -31.24 -31.84
N GLY A 514 32.58 -30.26 -31.98
CA GLY A 514 32.86 -29.21 -30.99
C GLY A 514 31.69 -28.26 -30.72
N ASN A 515 30.94 -27.81 -31.75
CA ASN A 515 29.84 -26.84 -31.56
C ASN A 515 28.63 -27.42 -30.82
N GLN A 516 28.45 -28.74 -30.80
CA GLN A 516 27.37 -29.40 -30.04
C GLN A 516 27.67 -29.53 -28.54
N THR A 517 28.94 -29.42 -28.14
CA THR A 517 29.37 -29.65 -26.75
C THR A 517 29.54 -28.36 -25.94
N ASP A 518 29.68 -27.21 -26.59
CA ASP A 518 29.82 -25.92 -25.94
C ASP A 518 28.44 -25.30 -25.67
N TYR A 519 28.06 -25.17 -24.40
CA TYR A 519 26.76 -24.59 -24.03
C TYR A 519 26.66 -23.09 -24.35
N ARG A 520 27.77 -22.40 -24.62
CA ARG A 520 27.77 -20.95 -24.88
C ARG A 520 27.07 -20.61 -26.20
N SER A 521 27.05 -21.53 -27.16
CA SER A 521 26.35 -21.40 -28.45
C SER A 521 24.89 -21.89 -28.40
N TRP A 522 24.41 -22.36 -27.25
CA TRP A 522 23.05 -22.87 -27.10
C TRP A 522 22.07 -21.72 -26.92
N PRO A 523 20.91 -21.72 -27.62
CA PRO A 523 19.89 -20.70 -27.45
C PRO A 523 19.26 -20.75 -26.06
N TRP A 524 18.83 -19.59 -25.58
CA TRP A 524 18.09 -19.39 -24.34
C TRP A 524 16.59 -19.62 -24.51
N TYR A 525 15.99 -20.27 -23.54
CA TYR A 525 14.56 -20.44 -23.36
C TYR A 525 14.14 -19.73 -22.07
N SER A 526 13.23 -18.77 -22.18
CA SER A 526 12.75 -17.96 -21.05
C SER A 526 11.31 -18.32 -20.70
N THR A 527 11.02 -18.54 -19.42
CA THR A 527 9.67 -18.85 -18.94
C THR A 527 9.43 -18.27 -17.54
N LEU A 528 8.18 -17.94 -17.24
CA LEU A 528 7.74 -17.53 -15.90
C LEU A 528 6.90 -18.63 -15.26
N MET A 529 7.21 -19.00 -14.02
CA MET A 529 6.48 -20.04 -13.29
C MET A 529 5.93 -19.50 -11.98
N GLN A 530 4.65 -19.74 -11.70
CA GLN A 530 4.03 -19.46 -10.41
C GLN A 530 2.89 -20.45 -10.18
N SER A 531 2.62 -20.81 -8.94
CA SER A 531 1.52 -21.72 -8.58
C SER A 531 0.20 -20.99 -8.30
N ILE A 532 0.22 -19.67 -8.49
CA ILE A 532 -0.88 -18.74 -8.23
C ILE A 532 -1.42 -18.11 -9.52
N THR A 533 -2.60 -17.50 -9.40
CA THR A 533 -3.26 -16.80 -10.51
C THR A 533 -2.47 -15.59 -11.01
N ASP A 534 -2.49 -15.39 -12.33
CA ASP A 534 -1.95 -14.19 -12.99
C ASP A 534 -3.06 -13.24 -13.50
N ASN A 535 -4.32 -13.48 -13.12
CA ASN A 535 -5.43 -12.62 -13.51
C ASN A 535 -5.54 -11.35 -12.65
N TYR A 536 -4.80 -11.28 -11.55
CA TYR A 536 -4.80 -10.10 -10.67
C TYR A 536 -4.14 -8.91 -11.37
N ASP A 537 -4.82 -7.77 -11.36
CA ASP A 537 -4.34 -6.48 -11.87
C ASP A 537 -3.59 -6.59 -13.21
N ASN A 538 -4.16 -7.35 -14.15
CA ASN A 538 -3.64 -7.50 -15.52
C ASN A 538 -2.21 -8.08 -15.59
N GLN A 539 -1.77 -8.87 -14.61
CA GLN A 539 -0.46 -9.53 -14.67
C GLN A 539 -0.32 -10.42 -15.93
N ASN A 540 -1.41 -11.07 -16.34
CA ASN A 540 -1.50 -11.85 -17.58
C ASN A 540 -1.14 -11.05 -18.85
N HIS A 541 -1.32 -9.73 -18.85
CA HIS A 541 -0.90 -8.81 -19.93
C HIS A 541 0.52 -8.28 -19.73
N LEU A 542 0.96 -8.11 -18.47
CA LEU A 542 2.32 -7.70 -18.15
C LEU A 542 3.34 -8.78 -18.55
N ILE A 543 3.11 -10.04 -18.20
CA ILE A 543 4.08 -11.14 -18.41
C ILE A 543 4.56 -11.21 -19.89
N PRO A 544 3.67 -11.22 -20.91
CA PRO A 544 4.10 -11.17 -22.31
C PRO A 544 4.84 -9.87 -22.68
N ALA A 545 4.46 -8.73 -22.11
CA ALA A 545 5.13 -7.45 -22.36
C ALA A 545 6.58 -7.44 -21.86
N LEU A 546 6.89 -8.23 -20.83
CA LEU A 546 8.27 -8.46 -20.34
C LEU A 546 9.07 -9.45 -21.21
N GLY A 547 8.45 -10.03 -22.25
CA GLY A 547 9.09 -10.95 -23.19
C GLY A 547 8.97 -12.44 -22.84
N PHE A 548 8.17 -12.82 -21.84
CA PHE A 548 7.88 -14.22 -21.57
C PHE A 548 6.81 -14.74 -22.54
N GLY A 549 7.23 -15.57 -23.50
CA GLY A 549 6.31 -16.24 -24.42
C GLY A 549 5.56 -17.41 -23.78
N ASP A 550 6.20 -18.09 -22.83
CA ASP A 550 5.64 -19.23 -22.10
C ASP A 550 5.53 -18.90 -20.61
N LYS A 551 4.50 -19.46 -19.95
CA LYS A 551 4.28 -19.34 -18.51
C LYS A 551 3.57 -20.56 -17.92
N ILE A 552 3.82 -20.83 -16.65
CA ILE A 552 3.09 -21.80 -15.82
C ILE A 552 2.37 -21.04 -14.71
N THR A 553 1.07 -21.24 -14.58
CA THR A 553 0.17 -20.61 -13.60
C THR A 553 -0.76 -21.65 -12.96
N ASP A 554 -1.56 -21.25 -11.99
CA ASP A 554 -2.62 -22.08 -11.40
C ASP A 554 -3.58 -22.67 -12.46
N GLU A 555 -3.95 -21.89 -13.48
CA GLU A 555 -4.80 -22.33 -14.60
C GLU A 555 -4.14 -23.50 -15.35
N LYS A 556 -2.86 -23.36 -15.70
CA LYS A 556 -2.10 -24.40 -16.40
C LYS A 556 -1.96 -25.67 -15.55
N ILE A 557 -1.67 -25.51 -14.27
CA ILE A 557 -1.61 -26.62 -13.30
C ILE A 557 -2.96 -27.34 -13.25
N THR A 558 -4.06 -26.59 -13.14
CA THR A 558 -5.42 -27.13 -13.11
C THR A 558 -5.72 -27.95 -14.37
N GLU A 559 -5.44 -27.39 -15.55
CA GLU A 559 -5.68 -28.06 -16.84
C GLU A 559 -4.89 -29.34 -17.02
N ASP A 560 -3.63 -29.37 -16.58
CA ASP A 560 -2.76 -30.53 -16.72
C ASP A 560 -3.14 -31.62 -15.71
N TRP A 561 -3.52 -31.25 -14.49
CA TRP A 561 -4.00 -32.22 -13.49
C TRP A 561 -5.37 -32.82 -13.82
N GLN A 562 -6.26 -32.09 -14.51
CA GLN A 562 -7.51 -32.66 -15.03
C GLN A 562 -7.28 -33.84 -16.01
N LYS A 563 -6.09 -33.91 -16.63
CA LYS A 563 -5.72 -34.97 -17.58
C LYS A 563 -5.00 -36.15 -16.90
N LYS A 564 -4.53 -35.97 -15.66
CA LYS A 564 -3.76 -36.99 -14.92
C LYS A 564 -4.68 -37.92 -14.12
N PRO A 565 -4.35 -39.22 -14.00
CA PRO A 565 -5.06 -40.12 -13.11
C PRO A 565 -4.66 -39.85 -11.65
N GLY A 566 -5.61 -39.44 -10.81
CA GLY A 566 -5.37 -39.21 -9.38
C GLY A 566 -6.29 -38.16 -8.77
N PRO A 567 -6.17 -37.89 -7.45
CA PRO A 567 -6.82 -36.74 -6.84
C PRO A 567 -6.22 -35.45 -7.39
N ALA A 568 -7.07 -34.46 -7.66
CA ALA A 568 -6.64 -33.13 -8.07
C ALA A 568 -5.88 -32.44 -6.92
N PRO A 569 -4.92 -31.55 -7.22
CA PRO A 569 -4.27 -30.74 -6.20
C PRO A 569 -5.31 -29.86 -5.52
N GLU A 570 -5.19 -29.69 -4.21
CA GLU A 570 -6.04 -28.77 -3.46
C GLU A 570 -5.34 -27.41 -3.31
N PRO A 571 -6.01 -26.30 -3.64
CA PRO A 571 -5.45 -24.98 -3.42
C PRO A 571 -5.38 -24.68 -1.91
N TYR A 572 -4.32 -24.01 -1.46
CA TYR A 572 -4.17 -23.64 -0.05
C TYR A 572 -5.07 -22.45 0.32
N ASN A 573 -5.37 -21.58 -0.64
CA ASN A 573 -6.33 -20.50 -0.52
C ASN A 573 -6.84 -20.05 -1.90
N PHE A 574 -7.44 -18.86 -1.96
CA PHE A 574 -8.01 -18.33 -3.21
C PHE A 574 -6.97 -17.85 -4.24
N TRP A 575 -5.67 -17.83 -3.91
CA TRP A 575 -4.60 -17.41 -4.82
C TRP A 575 -4.10 -18.55 -5.71
N GLY A 576 -4.05 -19.78 -5.19
CA GLY A 576 -3.62 -20.93 -5.99
C GLY A 576 -3.16 -22.13 -5.17
N TYR A 577 -2.16 -22.82 -5.69
CA TYR A 577 -1.65 -24.10 -5.18
C TYR A 577 -0.34 -23.93 -4.41
N PRO A 578 -0.05 -24.81 -3.44
CA PRO A 578 1.28 -24.86 -2.81
C PRO A 578 2.40 -24.98 -3.86
N GLU A 579 3.54 -24.31 -3.65
CA GLU A 579 4.59 -24.22 -4.69
C GLU A 579 5.19 -25.57 -5.10
N HIS A 580 5.18 -26.58 -4.22
CA HIS A 580 5.74 -27.91 -4.52
C HIS A 580 5.12 -28.56 -5.78
N PHE A 581 3.89 -28.18 -6.17
CA PHE A 581 3.29 -28.64 -7.41
C PHE A 581 4.02 -28.14 -8.68
N LEU A 582 4.88 -27.13 -8.57
CA LEU A 582 5.74 -26.67 -9.66
C LEU A 582 6.95 -27.56 -9.89
N ARG A 583 7.33 -28.43 -8.94
CA ARG A 583 8.54 -29.28 -9.01
C ARG A 583 8.64 -30.05 -10.33
N GLU A 584 7.54 -30.62 -10.79
CA GLU A 584 7.46 -31.36 -12.05
C GLU A 584 7.76 -30.47 -13.26
N TYR A 585 7.22 -29.25 -13.30
CA TYR A 585 7.42 -28.32 -14.41
C TYR A 585 8.87 -27.80 -14.48
N PHE A 586 9.51 -27.56 -13.34
CA PHE A 586 10.94 -27.24 -13.29
C PHE A 586 11.79 -28.39 -13.83
N ALA A 587 11.53 -29.62 -13.37
CA ALA A 587 12.25 -30.81 -13.83
C ALA A 587 12.07 -31.07 -15.34
N GLU A 588 10.83 -30.97 -15.84
CA GLU A 588 10.52 -31.13 -17.26
C GLU A 588 11.19 -30.06 -18.12
N THR A 589 11.21 -28.81 -17.65
CA THR A 589 11.85 -27.69 -18.37
C THR A 589 13.36 -27.89 -18.48
N LEU A 590 14.02 -28.33 -17.40
CA LEU A 590 15.45 -28.65 -17.41
C LEU A 590 15.76 -29.87 -18.29
N ALA A 591 14.96 -30.94 -18.20
CA ALA A 591 15.12 -32.12 -19.04
C ALA A 591 14.97 -31.80 -20.53
N ARG A 592 13.97 -30.97 -20.88
CA ARG A 592 13.78 -30.44 -22.24
C ARG A 592 15.01 -29.65 -22.68
N ALA A 593 15.53 -28.77 -21.83
CA ALA A 593 16.66 -27.91 -22.17
C ALA A 593 17.90 -28.74 -22.51
N GLU A 594 18.20 -29.78 -21.73
CA GLU A 594 19.29 -30.70 -22.02
C GLU A 594 19.10 -31.49 -23.32
N GLN A 595 17.86 -31.91 -23.60
CA GLN A 595 17.51 -32.63 -24.82
C GLN A 595 17.66 -31.75 -26.07
N LYS A 596 17.20 -30.49 -25.99
CA LYS A 596 17.20 -29.54 -27.10
C LYS A 596 18.47 -28.73 -27.22
N LYS A 597 19.41 -28.87 -26.27
CA LYS A 597 20.62 -28.05 -26.18
C LYS A 597 20.22 -26.57 -26.06
N GLU A 598 19.35 -26.28 -25.10
CA GLU A 598 18.90 -24.94 -24.73
C GLU A 598 19.47 -24.55 -23.35
N ARG A 599 19.61 -23.26 -23.11
CA ARG A 599 19.87 -22.66 -21.79
C ARG A 599 18.54 -22.18 -21.23
N VAL A 600 18.31 -22.22 -19.92
CA VAL A 600 17.05 -21.71 -19.35
C VAL A 600 17.24 -20.45 -18.51
N PHE A 601 16.31 -19.52 -18.69
CA PHE A 601 16.05 -18.42 -17.77
C PHE A 601 14.65 -18.58 -17.19
N ILE A 602 14.57 -18.93 -15.90
CA ILE A 602 13.28 -19.10 -15.22
C ILE A 602 13.10 -17.95 -14.24
N THR A 603 12.01 -17.20 -14.38
CA THR A 603 11.54 -16.32 -13.31
C THR A 603 10.44 -17.02 -12.54
N HIS A 604 10.57 -17.12 -11.22
CA HIS A 604 9.60 -17.78 -10.37
C HIS A 604 9.09 -16.84 -9.28
N LEU A 605 7.77 -16.63 -9.22
CA LEU A 605 7.12 -15.90 -8.13
C LEU A 605 6.55 -16.90 -7.12
N THR A 606 6.99 -16.82 -5.86
CA THR A 606 6.39 -17.59 -4.76
C THR A 606 5.03 -16.99 -4.38
N GLY A 607 4.15 -17.72 -3.70
CA GLY A 607 2.81 -17.23 -3.37
C GLY A 607 2.36 -17.49 -1.92
N GLN A 608 2.96 -18.46 -1.22
CA GLN A 608 2.48 -18.92 0.09
C GLN A 608 2.62 -17.85 1.19
N THR A 609 3.59 -16.95 1.05
CA THR A 609 3.91 -15.86 1.99
C THR A 609 3.02 -14.64 1.81
N HIS A 610 2.18 -14.59 0.79
CA HIS A 610 1.17 -13.53 0.64
C HIS A 610 0.00 -13.71 1.64
N HIS A 611 -0.62 -12.61 2.04
CA HIS A 611 -1.78 -12.67 2.93
C HIS A 611 -2.94 -13.48 2.29
N PRO A 612 -3.72 -14.27 3.04
CA PRO A 612 -3.86 -14.29 4.50
C PRO A 612 -2.95 -15.28 5.27
N TRP A 613 -1.85 -15.73 4.66
CA TRP A 613 -0.87 -16.67 5.24
C TRP A 613 -1.47 -18.02 5.63
N ASP A 614 -2.26 -18.60 4.72
CA ASP A 614 -2.80 -19.95 4.91
C ASP A 614 -1.72 -21.01 4.65
N MET A 615 -1.67 -22.03 5.51
CA MET A 615 -0.80 -23.19 5.34
C MET A 615 -1.35 -24.13 4.25
N PRO A 616 -0.48 -24.92 3.58
CA PRO A 616 -0.93 -26.02 2.74
C PRO A 616 -1.93 -26.93 3.46
N VAL A 617 -2.87 -27.51 2.72
CA VAL A 617 -3.92 -28.37 3.32
C VAL A 617 -3.28 -29.55 4.04
N GLY A 618 -3.62 -29.71 5.32
CA GLY A 618 -3.10 -30.78 6.18
C GLY A 618 -1.88 -30.39 7.01
N GLU A 619 -1.31 -29.20 6.81
CA GLU A 619 -0.28 -28.65 7.70
C GLU A 619 -0.92 -27.76 8.78
N GLU A 620 -0.44 -27.89 10.03
CA GLU A 620 -0.87 -27.08 11.16
C GLU A 620 0.09 -25.92 11.41
N TYR A 621 -0.42 -24.85 12.04
CA TYR A 621 0.43 -23.75 12.48
C TYR A 621 1.17 -24.14 13.76
N GLU A 622 2.48 -24.01 13.74
CA GLU A 622 3.32 -24.13 14.92
C GLU A 622 3.48 -22.78 15.63
N GLU A 623 3.66 -22.83 16.95
CA GLU A 623 3.91 -21.64 17.77
C GLU A 623 5.39 -21.23 17.67
N MET A 624 5.64 -20.14 16.94
CA MET A 624 6.96 -19.49 16.77
C MET A 624 7.10 -18.24 17.65
N ILE A 625 5.97 -17.66 18.04
CA ILE A 625 5.86 -16.47 18.88
C ILE A 625 4.70 -16.64 19.85
N SER A 626 4.85 -16.16 21.09
CA SER A 626 3.80 -16.24 22.11
C SER A 626 2.52 -15.55 21.60
N PRO A 627 1.32 -16.15 21.77
CA PRO A 627 0.07 -15.57 21.26
C PRO A 627 -0.20 -14.13 21.74
N GLY A 628 0.32 -13.78 22.92
CA GLY A 628 0.09 -12.47 23.54
C GLY A 628 -1.34 -12.27 24.03
N VAL A 629 -1.63 -11.08 24.56
CA VAL A 629 -2.98 -10.73 25.04
C VAL A 629 -3.92 -10.59 23.83
N PHE A 630 -5.11 -11.19 23.89
CA PHE A 630 -6.09 -11.20 22.79
C PHE A 630 -5.57 -11.75 21.44
N ASN A 631 -4.53 -12.59 21.44
CA ASN A 631 -3.93 -13.16 20.22
C ASN A 631 -3.35 -12.12 19.25
N MET A 632 -2.81 -11.00 19.76
CA MET A 632 -2.24 -9.92 18.94
C MET A 632 -1.11 -10.41 18.01
N ASN A 633 -0.34 -11.42 18.43
CA ASN A 633 0.80 -11.95 17.65
C ASN A 633 0.39 -13.01 16.62
N ARG A 634 -0.91 -13.34 16.50
CA ARG A 634 -1.39 -14.39 15.59
C ARG A 634 -0.97 -14.16 14.14
N LYS A 635 -0.98 -12.91 13.67
CA LYS A 635 -0.58 -12.57 12.28
C LYS A 635 0.91 -12.87 12.05
N ILE A 636 1.77 -12.42 12.95
CA ILE A 636 3.22 -12.67 12.91
C ILE A 636 3.50 -14.17 12.95
N ASN A 637 2.82 -14.92 13.84
CA ASN A 637 2.99 -16.36 13.92
C ASN A 637 2.64 -17.07 12.59
N ARG A 638 1.53 -16.67 11.96
CA ARG A 638 1.12 -17.23 10.66
C ARG A 638 2.12 -16.91 9.56
N TYR A 639 2.59 -15.67 9.51
CA TYR A 639 3.62 -15.24 8.55
C TYR A 639 4.91 -16.03 8.72
N LEU A 640 5.41 -16.22 9.95
CA LEU A 640 6.59 -17.04 10.22
C LEU A 640 6.42 -18.48 9.74
N ASN A 641 5.23 -19.08 9.94
CA ASN A 641 4.97 -20.43 9.45
C ASN A 641 5.01 -20.52 7.91
N THR A 642 4.43 -19.55 7.20
CA THR A 642 4.49 -19.55 5.72
C THR A 642 5.88 -19.24 5.18
N ILE A 643 6.70 -18.46 5.89
CA ILE A 643 8.14 -18.33 5.61
C ILE A 643 8.84 -19.70 5.69
N GLY A 644 8.50 -20.53 6.68
CA GLY A 644 9.01 -21.91 6.76
C GLY A 644 8.60 -22.79 5.58
N VAL A 645 7.39 -22.62 5.04
CA VAL A 645 6.95 -23.31 3.81
C VAL A 645 7.78 -22.85 2.60
N ALA A 646 7.94 -21.53 2.44
CA ALA A 646 8.73 -20.95 1.36
C ALA A 646 10.21 -21.39 1.42
N ASP A 647 10.82 -21.44 2.61
CA ASP A 647 12.21 -21.90 2.76
C ASP A 647 12.37 -23.38 2.37
N ARG A 648 11.42 -24.25 2.74
CA ARG A 648 11.43 -25.66 2.29
C ARG A 648 11.34 -25.77 0.78
N TRP A 649 10.48 -24.97 0.14
CA TRP A 649 10.36 -24.94 -1.31
C TRP A 649 11.67 -24.51 -2.00
N LEU A 650 12.42 -23.56 -1.44
CA LEU A 650 13.75 -23.23 -1.95
C LEU A 650 14.72 -24.41 -1.87
N GLY A 651 14.61 -25.23 -0.82
CA GLY A 651 15.31 -26.50 -0.71
C GLY A 651 14.95 -27.46 -1.85
N GLU A 652 13.65 -27.64 -2.13
CA GLU A 652 13.17 -28.49 -3.23
C GLU A 652 13.63 -28.01 -4.61
N ILE A 653 13.68 -26.70 -4.86
CA ILE A 653 14.26 -26.16 -6.12
C ILE A 653 15.72 -26.60 -6.26
N MET A 654 16.50 -26.55 -5.18
CA MET A 654 17.89 -26.99 -5.22
C MET A 654 18.00 -28.50 -5.47
N GLU A 655 17.12 -29.30 -4.86
CA GLU A 655 17.03 -30.75 -5.13
C GLU A 655 16.74 -31.02 -6.61
N VAL A 656 15.84 -30.27 -7.24
CA VAL A 656 15.55 -30.40 -8.68
C VAL A 656 16.80 -30.09 -9.53
N LEU A 657 17.57 -29.06 -9.17
CA LEU A 657 18.81 -28.73 -9.87
C LEU A 657 19.89 -29.80 -9.68
N ASP A 658 19.98 -30.38 -8.49
CA ASP A 658 20.92 -31.47 -8.15
C ASP A 658 20.53 -32.77 -8.89
N GLU A 659 19.24 -33.13 -8.91
CA GLU A 659 18.70 -34.29 -9.65
C GLU A 659 18.91 -34.17 -11.16
N ALA A 660 18.77 -32.96 -11.71
CA ALA A 660 19.05 -32.68 -13.11
C ALA A 660 20.55 -32.62 -13.42
N GLY A 661 21.43 -32.59 -12.40
CA GLY A 661 22.88 -32.52 -12.56
C GLY A 661 23.40 -31.17 -13.05
N VAL A 662 22.62 -30.09 -12.91
CA VAL A 662 22.93 -28.74 -13.43
C VAL A 662 23.16 -27.70 -12.33
N ALA A 663 23.13 -28.10 -11.05
CA ALA A 663 23.33 -27.20 -9.91
C ALA A 663 24.67 -26.45 -9.92
N ASP A 664 25.72 -27.05 -10.49
CA ASP A 664 27.06 -26.47 -10.64
C ASP A 664 27.21 -25.57 -11.88
N GLU A 665 26.15 -25.45 -12.68
CA GLU A 665 26.07 -24.66 -13.91
C GLU A 665 24.90 -23.65 -13.88
N THR A 666 24.26 -23.47 -12.72
CA THR A 666 23.07 -22.63 -12.55
C THR A 666 23.33 -21.51 -11.55
N LEU A 667 23.11 -20.27 -11.99
CA LEU A 667 23.04 -19.11 -11.11
C LEU A 667 21.62 -18.99 -10.56
N VAL A 668 21.47 -19.00 -9.23
CA VAL A 668 20.19 -18.78 -8.55
C VAL A 668 20.21 -17.40 -7.92
N VAL A 669 19.40 -16.50 -8.45
CA VAL A 669 19.20 -15.15 -7.92
C VAL A 669 17.91 -15.15 -7.11
N MET A 670 17.96 -14.73 -5.85
CA MET A 670 16.81 -14.63 -4.96
C MET A 670 16.63 -13.19 -4.52
N VAL A 671 15.42 -12.66 -4.63
CA VAL A 671 15.10 -11.32 -4.17
C VAL A 671 13.68 -11.25 -3.61
N GLY A 672 13.49 -10.56 -2.49
CA GLY A 672 12.14 -10.21 -2.04
C GLY A 672 11.45 -9.34 -3.08
N ASP A 673 10.17 -9.58 -3.35
CA ASP A 673 9.39 -8.70 -4.21
C ASP A 673 9.15 -7.35 -3.52
N HIS A 674 8.72 -7.41 -2.27
CA HIS A 674 8.67 -6.35 -1.30
C HIS A 674 8.68 -6.96 0.10
N GLY A 675 8.90 -6.14 1.11
CA GLY A 675 8.78 -6.58 2.49
C GLY A 675 7.33 -6.51 2.98
N LEU A 676 7.12 -6.48 4.29
CA LEU A 676 5.80 -6.46 4.88
C LEU A 676 5.84 -5.69 6.20
N SER A 677 5.16 -4.56 6.27
CA SER A 677 4.89 -3.92 7.55
C SER A 677 3.74 -4.61 8.27
N VAL A 678 3.99 -4.99 9.52
CA VAL A 678 3.09 -5.72 10.41
C VAL A 678 3.02 -5.02 11.77
N VAL A 679 2.22 -5.55 12.69
CA VAL A 679 1.81 -4.86 13.94
C VAL A 679 3.00 -4.40 14.78
N GLU A 680 4.11 -5.12 14.71
CA GLU A 680 5.33 -4.76 15.42
C GLU A 680 5.97 -3.43 14.99
N ASP A 681 5.78 -3.04 13.73
CA ASP A 681 6.35 -1.82 13.14
C ASP A 681 5.44 -0.59 13.40
N GLY A 682 4.41 -0.75 14.23
CA GLY A 682 3.34 0.23 14.44
C GLY A 682 2.31 0.30 13.30
N GLY A 683 2.46 -0.50 12.24
CA GLY A 683 1.55 -0.61 11.11
C GLY A 683 0.46 -1.66 11.30
N VAL A 684 -0.73 -1.46 10.73
CA VAL A 684 -1.81 -2.47 10.80
C VAL A 684 -1.80 -3.40 9.57
N SER A 685 -1.26 -2.92 8.44
CA SER A 685 -0.88 -3.71 7.27
C SER A 685 0.29 -3.10 6.50
N ALA A 686 0.74 -3.82 5.48
CA ALA A 686 1.71 -3.34 4.50
C ALA A 686 1.12 -2.32 3.51
N CYS A 687 -0.21 -2.28 3.36
CA CYS A 687 -0.89 -1.32 2.50
C CYS A 687 -0.85 0.08 3.11
N ASP A 688 -0.57 1.07 2.27
CA ASP A 688 -0.47 2.49 2.60
C ASP A 688 0.40 2.81 3.82
N ASN A 689 1.47 2.02 3.99
CA ASN A 689 2.42 2.19 5.07
C ASN A 689 3.86 2.39 4.54
N PRO A 690 4.47 3.59 4.68
CA PRO A 690 5.79 3.87 4.13
C PRO A 690 6.97 3.37 4.98
N HIS A 691 6.70 2.56 6.00
CA HIS A 691 7.72 1.97 6.87
C HIS A 691 8.79 1.18 6.09
N VAL A 692 10.06 1.29 6.50
CA VAL A 692 11.22 0.64 5.86
C VAL A 692 11.06 -0.87 5.65
N SER A 693 10.31 -1.54 6.53
CA SER A 693 10.05 -2.99 6.42
C SER A 693 9.28 -3.40 5.16
N ASN A 694 8.62 -2.48 4.44
CA ASN A 694 8.06 -2.75 3.12
C ASN A 694 9.10 -2.70 1.98
N PHE A 695 10.27 -2.12 2.23
CA PHE A 695 11.25 -1.78 1.20
C PHE A 695 12.49 -2.67 1.27
N HIS A 696 12.95 -2.98 2.48
CA HIS A 696 14.16 -3.76 2.72
C HIS A 696 13.91 -5.26 2.50
N VAL A 697 14.51 -5.80 1.44
CA VAL A 697 14.30 -7.16 0.95
C VAL A 697 15.63 -7.92 0.93
N PRO A 698 15.64 -9.26 1.00
CA PRO A 698 16.86 -10.01 0.71
C PRO A 698 17.21 -9.86 -0.77
N LEU A 699 18.51 -9.89 -1.09
CA LEU A 699 19.01 -10.04 -2.46
C LEU A 699 20.29 -10.90 -2.46
N VAL A 700 20.22 -12.06 -3.11
CA VAL A 700 21.32 -13.04 -3.15
C VAL A 700 21.56 -13.48 -4.59
N PHE A 701 22.82 -13.54 -5.01
CA PHE A 701 23.29 -14.19 -6.23
C PHE A 701 24.08 -15.44 -5.82
N SER A 702 23.50 -16.63 -5.96
CA SER A 702 24.06 -17.89 -5.46
C SER A 702 24.53 -18.80 -6.60
N HIS A 703 25.78 -19.23 -6.52
CA HIS A 703 26.40 -20.21 -7.40
C HIS A 703 27.51 -20.93 -6.62
N PRO A 704 27.61 -22.28 -6.63
CA PRO A 704 28.41 -23.03 -5.67
C PRO A 704 29.91 -22.73 -5.75
N LYS A 705 30.36 -22.26 -6.92
CA LYS A 705 31.76 -21.90 -7.19
C LYS A 705 32.07 -20.41 -7.02
N LEU A 706 31.09 -19.58 -6.69
CA LEU A 706 31.36 -18.21 -6.26
C LEU A 706 31.89 -18.23 -4.81
N PRO A 707 32.74 -17.27 -4.41
CA PRO A 707 33.04 -17.06 -3.01
C PRO A 707 31.80 -16.54 -2.27
N GLN A 708 31.68 -16.80 -0.97
CA GLN A 708 30.69 -16.13 -0.14
C GLN A 708 31.13 -14.68 0.13
N ILE A 709 30.31 -13.72 -0.28
CA ILE A 709 30.58 -12.28 -0.13
C ILE A 709 29.34 -11.58 0.41
N ASN A 710 29.53 -10.72 1.42
CA ASN A 710 28.51 -9.78 1.87
C ASN A 710 28.79 -8.40 1.28
N ILE A 711 27.74 -7.76 0.77
CA ILE A 711 27.77 -6.38 0.28
C ILE A 711 26.92 -5.53 1.22
N ASP A 712 27.59 -4.70 2.02
CA ASP A 712 26.96 -3.79 2.98
C ASP A 712 26.63 -2.42 2.38
N GLY A 713 26.93 -2.24 1.08
CA GLY A 713 26.50 -1.07 0.32
C GLY A 713 24.98 -1.10 0.06
N ARG A 714 24.40 0.08 -0.15
CA ARG A 714 23.00 0.20 -0.56
C ARG A 714 22.84 -0.36 -1.96
N VAL A 715 21.97 -1.35 -2.12
CA VAL A 715 21.68 -2.02 -3.39
C VAL A 715 20.19 -1.89 -3.71
N THR A 716 19.84 -1.89 -4.98
CA THR A 716 18.44 -1.92 -5.43
C THR A 716 18.18 -3.10 -6.36
N SER A 717 16.95 -3.62 -6.38
CA SER A 717 16.57 -4.70 -7.29
C SER A 717 16.74 -4.34 -8.78
N LEU A 718 16.84 -3.05 -9.12
CA LEU A 718 17.15 -2.57 -10.47
C LEU A 718 18.51 -3.09 -10.99
N GLN A 719 19.45 -3.32 -10.07
CA GLN A 719 20.79 -3.76 -10.40
C GLN A 719 20.86 -5.26 -10.71
N ILE A 720 19.75 -6.02 -10.61
CA ILE A 720 19.73 -7.47 -10.85
C ILE A 720 20.10 -7.82 -12.28
N VAL A 721 19.42 -7.22 -13.26
CA VAL A 721 19.69 -7.47 -14.69
C VAL A 721 21.13 -7.14 -15.04
N PRO A 722 21.64 -5.91 -14.81
CA PRO A 722 23.02 -5.60 -15.17
C PRO A 722 24.03 -6.49 -14.41
N THR A 723 23.76 -6.89 -13.16
CA THR A 723 24.65 -7.81 -12.43
C THR A 723 24.67 -9.23 -13.03
N ILE A 724 23.52 -9.77 -13.46
CA ILE A 724 23.48 -11.08 -14.15
C ILE A 724 24.27 -11.00 -15.45
N LEU A 725 24.06 -9.94 -16.23
CA LEU A 725 24.74 -9.72 -17.51
C LEU A 725 26.25 -9.60 -17.34
N ASP A 726 26.70 -8.82 -16.34
CA ASP A 726 28.12 -8.65 -16.03
C ASP A 726 28.75 -9.97 -15.56
N LEU A 727 28.06 -10.74 -14.70
CA LEU A 727 28.52 -12.08 -14.29
C LEU A 727 28.63 -13.05 -15.48
N LEU A 728 27.75 -12.98 -16.47
CA LEU A 728 27.82 -13.81 -17.68
C LEU A 728 29.08 -13.47 -18.52
N VAL A 729 29.42 -12.19 -18.63
CA VAL A 729 30.63 -11.71 -19.33
C VAL A 729 31.89 -12.09 -18.56
N GLU A 730 31.98 -11.71 -17.28
CA GLU A 730 33.19 -11.86 -16.46
C GLU A 730 33.51 -13.31 -16.12
N SER A 731 32.51 -14.21 -16.12
CA SER A 731 32.73 -15.65 -15.98
C SER A 731 33.13 -16.35 -17.29
N GLY A 732 33.07 -15.67 -18.43
CA GLY A 732 33.28 -16.27 -19.75
C GLY A 732 32.16 -17.25 -20.15
N SER A 733 30.94 -17.04 -19.63
CA SER A 733 29.76 -17.87 -19.88
C SER A 733 28.98 -17.47 -21.15
N LEU A 734 29.54 -16.57 -21.94
CA LEU A 734 29.10 -16.16 -23.27
C LEU A 734 30.22 -16.38 -24.27
N ASP A 735 29.86 -16.53 -25.54
CA ASP A 735 30.80 -16.47 -26.65
C ASP A 735 31.18 -15.01 -26.97
N GLU A 736 32.03 -14.80 -27.99
CA GLU A 736 32.50 -13.46 -28.35
C GLU A 736 31.36 -12.55 -28.84
N ALA A 737 30.44 -13.10 -29.63
CA ALA A 737 29.29 -12.37 -30.16
C ALA A 737 28.32 -11.96 -29.05
N GLY A 738 27.96 -12.88 -28.15
CA GLY A 738 27.11 -12.57 -27.00
C GLY A 738 27.77 -11.59 -26.03
N THR A 739 29.09 -11.72 -25.82
CA THR A 739 29.85 -10.75 -25.00
C THR A 739 29.77 -9.34 -25.57
N ARG A 740 29.83 -9.20 -26.91
CA ARG A 740 29.69 -7.90 -27.59
C ARG A 740 28.32 -7.28 -27.35
N VAL A 741 27.24 -8.06 -27.56
CA VAL A 741 25.86 -7.61 -27.32
C VAL A 741 25.69 -7.09 -25.89
N ILE A 742 26.18 -7.83 -24.89
CA ILE A 742 26.04 -7.43 -23.49
C ILE A 742 26.85 -6.16 -23.18
N LYS A 743 28.07 -6.02 -23.72
CA LYS A 743 28.89 -4.81 -23.52
C LYS A 743 28.27 -3.56 -24.13
N ASP A 744 27.49 -3.70 -25.21
CA ASP A 744 26.75 -2.59 -25.80
C ASP A 744 25.52 -2.18 -24.95
N LEU A 745 24.90 -3.12 -24.24
CA LEU A 745 23.68 -2.89 -23.44
C LEU A 745 23.96 -2.46 -21.99
N LEU A 746 24.99 -3.00 -21.33
CA LEU A 746 25.28 -2.72 -19.91
C LEU A 746 25.32 -1.22 -19.55
N PRO A 747 25.94 -0.34 -20.37
CA PRO A 747 25.98 1.09 -20.05
C PRO A 747 24.62 1.78 -20.02
N LEU A 748 23.57 1.20 -20.62
CA LEU A 748 22.25 1.80 -20.74
C LEU A 748 21.38 1.66 -19.47
N TYR A 749 21.84 0.91 -18.45
CA TYR A 749 21.07 0.73 -17.22
C TYR A 749 21.25 1.88 -16.21
N GLU A 750 20.19 2.14 -15.44
CA GLU A 750 20.12 3.24 -14.47
C GLU A 750 20.66 2.84 -13.08
N ASP A 751 21.13 3.82 -12.29
CA ASP A 751 21.69 3.58 -10.94
C ASP A 751 21.26 4.62 -9.89
N TRP A 752 19.95 4.71 -9.62
CA TRP A 752 19.39 5.47 -8.48
C TRP A 752 18.37 4.67 -7.70
N GLN A 753 18.25 4.97 -6.41
CA GLN A 753 17.42 4.22 -5.46
C GLN A 753 16.08 4.93 -5.23
N PHE A 754 15.23 4.82 -6.25
CA PHE A 754 13.82 5.14 -6.16
C PHE A 754 13.02 3.87 -5.92
N THR A 755 12.06 3.93 -5.00
CA THR A 755 11.09 2.86 -4.81
C THR A 755 9.69 3.43 -4.97
N VAL A 756 8.97 2.91 -5.96
CA VAL A 756 7.55 3.23 -6.17
C VAL A 756 6.72 2.48 -5.13
N MET A 757 6.02 3.21 -4.26
CA MET A 757 5.33 2.60 -3.14
C MET A 757 3.90 2.18 -3.50
N ASN A 758 3.52 1.00 -3.04
CA ASN A 758 2.25 0.32 -3.27
C ASN A 758 1.89 0.33 -4.76
N THR A 759 0.63 0.52 -5.09
CA THR A 759 0.14 0.61 -6.45
C THR A 759 0.75 1.77 -7.23
N GLY A 760 1.48 2.71 -6.61
CA GLY A 760 2.45 3.59 -7.28
C GLY A 760 2.06 5.05 -7.49
N ALA A 761 0.90 5.49 -7.02
CA ALA A 761 0.43 6.87 -7.17
C ALA A 761 0.40 7.71 -5.89
N THR A 762 0.70 7.13 -4.73
CA THR A 762 0.56 7.79 -3.42
C THR A 762 1.88 8.33 -2.89
N TRP A 763 2.91 7.48 -2.83
CA TRP A 763 4.23 7.83 -2.31
C TRP A 763 5.36 7.34 -3.22
N LEU A 764 6.48 8.04 -3.15
CA LEU A 764 7.77 7.66 -3.70
C LEU A 764 8.80 7.66 -2.57
N SER A 765 9.61 6.62 -2.45
CA SER A 765 10.75 6.62 -1.52
C SER A 765 12.05 6.90 -2.28
N LEU A 766 12.90 7.74 -1.72
CA LEU A 766 14.22 8.08 -2.26
C LEU A 766 15.30 7.82 -1.20
N ARG A 767 16.35 7.13 -1.63
CA ARG A 767 17.62 6.98 -0.91
C ARG A 767 18.79 7.38 -1.82
N SER A 768 19.93 7.68 -1.21
CA SER A 768 21.18 7.92 -1.96
C SER A 768 22.28 7.00 -1.42
N ALA A 769 23.12 6.47 -2.29
CA ALA A 769 24.20 5.56 -1.90
C ALA A 769 25.09 6.09 -0.75
N PRO A 770 25.55 7.37 -0.73
CA PRO A 770 26.53 7.82 0.26
C PRO A 770 25.95 8.27 1.61
N LYS A 771 24.63 8.47 1.73
CA LYS A 771 24.01 9.04 2.95
C LYS A 771 23.00 8.09 3.58
N PRO A 772 22.93 8.03 4.92
CA PRO A 772 21.98 7.17 5.64
C PRO A 772 20.58 7.78 5.75
N TYR A 773 20.23 8.70 4.85
CA TYR A 773 18.94 9.38 4.89
C TYR A 773 17.96 8.71 3.94
N ARG A 774 16.69 8.71 4.34
CA ARG A 774 15.57 8.28 3.53
C ARG A 774 14.49 9.34 3.55
N LEU A 775 13.96 9.65 2.36
CA LEU A 775 12.86 10.58 2.19
C LEU A 775 11.70 9.84 1.51
N VAL A 776 10.52 9.89 2.14
CA VAL A 776 9.27 9.45 1.53
C VAL A 776 8.51 10.70 1.09
N ILE A 777 8.28 10.78 -0.21
CA ILE A 777 7.70 11.91 -0.92
C ILE A 777 6.22 11.61 -1.21
N PRO A 778 5.28 12.45 -0.78
CA PRO A 778 3.88 12.33 -1.14
C PRO A 778 3.66 12.84 -2.58
N LEU A 779 3.04 12.01 -3.41
CA LEU A 779 2.61 12.35 -4.77
C LEU A 779 1.18 12.93 -4.80
N VAL A 780 0.50 12.85 -3.65
CA VAL A 780 -0.86 13.34 -3.41
C VAL A 780 -0.88 14.24 -2.17
N PRO A 781 -1.73 15.28 -2.11
CA PRO A 781 -1.65 16.31 -1.07
C PRO A 781 -2.22 15.89 0.30
N ASP A 782 -2.80 14.68 0.39
CA ASP A 782 -3.50 14.14 1.55
C ASP A 782 -2.66 13.14 2.37
N VAL A 783 -1.37 13.02 2.07
CA VAL A 783 -0.42 12.19 2.81
C VAL A 783 0.85 12.97 3.14
N GLU A 784 1.56 12.54 4.18
CA GLU A 784 2.72 13.25 4.71
C GLU A 784 4.02 12.95 3.97
N TRP A 785 4.91 13.95 3.98
CA TRP A 785 6.34 13.75 3.83
C TRP A 785 6.89 13.06 5.07
N ARG A 786 7.83 12.14 4.89
CA ARG A 786 8.52 11.45 5.98
C ARG A 786 10.03 11.46 5.75
N PHE A 787 10.78 11.83 6.78
CA PHE A 787 12.24 11.77 6.80
C PHE A 787 12.73 10.86 7.92
N SER A 788 13.74 10.05 7.63
CA SER A 788 14.41 9.20 8.61
C SER A 788 15.92 9.19 8.38
N ASP A 789 16.69 9.13 9.46
CA ASP A 789 18.10 8.77 9.46
C ASP A 789 18.25 7.32 9.92
N VAL A 790 18.41 6.40 8.95
CA VAL A 790 18.45 4.96 9.22
C VAL A 790 19.73 4.52 9.93
N SER A 791 20.72 5.40 10.12
CA SER A 791 21.89 5.08 10.95
C SER A 791 21.61 5.22 12.45
N ILE A 792 20.62 6.04 12.81
CA ILE A 792 20.22 6.29 14.20
C ILE A 792 18.96 5.48 14.53
N ASP A 793 18.02 5.43 13.58
CA ASP A 793 16.74 4.74 13.70
C ASP A 793 16.57 3.77 12.51
N PRO A 794 17.29 2.63 12.51
CA PRO A 794 17.31 1.69 11.38
C PRO A 794 15.95 1.07 11.08
N TYR A 795 15.08 1.02 12.08
CA TYR A 795 13.71 0.51 11.96
C TYR A 795 12.68 1.63 11.78
N GLU A 796 13.10 2.89 11.71
CA GLU A 796 12.23 4.06 11.53
C GLU A 796 11.02 4.16 12.50
N LEU A 797 11.21 3.79 13.76
CA LEU A 797 10.17 3.88 14.78
C LEU A 797 9.81 5.34 15.12
N HIS A 798 10.71 6.29 14.83
CA HIS A 798 10.63 7.70 15.18
C HIS A 798 10.99 8.62 14.01
N SER A 799 10.32 8.43 12.86
CA SER A 799 10.47 9.31 11.70
C SER A 799 9.88 10.71 11.89
N LEU A 800 10.49 11.74 11.28
CA LEU A 800 9.92 13.09 11.20
C LEU A 800 8.87 13.15 10.09
N GLN A 801 7.68 13.69 10.37
CA GLN A 801 6.56 13.73 9.44
C GLN A 801 5.92 15.12 9.35
N SER A 802 5.45 15.49 8.16
CA SER A 802 4.70 16.72 7.93
C SER A 802 3.95 16.70 6.59
N PHE A 803 2.75 17.25 6.53
CA PHE A 803 2.02 17.44 5.26
C PHE A 803 2.69 18.44 4.30
N ASN A 804 3.60 19.27 4.80
CA ASN A 804 4.34 20.25 4.01
C ASN A 804 5.84 20.10 4.20
N ILE A 805 6.59 20.26 3.11
CA ILE A 805 8.05 20.14 3.15
C ILE A 805 8.73 21.25 3.95
N LEU A 806 8.25 22.51 3.93
CA LEU A 806 8.92 23.60 4.65
C LEU A 806 8.96 23.37 6.18
N PRO A 807 7.84 23.06 6.87
CA PRO A 807 7.91 22.67 8.28
C PRO A 807 8.76 21.43 8.53
N LEU A 808 8.80 20.47 7.60
CA LEU A 808 9.66 19.28 7.74
C LEU A 808 11.14 19.67 7.73
N LEU A 809 11.55 20.53 6.79
CA LEU A 809 12.91 21.03 6.69
C LEU A 809 13.34 21.76 7.97
N ASP A 810 12.46 22.59 8.55
CA ASP A 810 12.72 23.27 9.83
C ASP A 810 12.97 22.27 10.97
N GLU A 811 12.22 21.17 11.03
CA GLU A 811 12.42 20.14 12.06
C GLU A 811 13.67 19.29 11.79
N ILE A 812 13.96 18.96 10.53
CA ILE A 812 15.19 18.24 10.15
C ILE A 812 16.42 19.06 10.53
N GLU A 813 16.43 20.37 10.28
CA GLU A 813 17.54 21.24 10.66
C GLU A 813 17.77 21.25 12.18
N LYS A 814 16.69 21.30 12.97
CA LYS A 814 16.76 21.29 14.43
C LYS A 814 17.27 19.98 15.00
N VAL A 815 16.86 18.85 14.41
CA VAL A 815 17.12 17.51 14.97
C VAL A 815 18.39 16.86 14.38
N HIS A 816 18.58 16.95 13.06
CA HIS A 816 19.65 16.27 12.32
C HIS A 816 20.69 17.24 11.71
N GLY A 817 20.47 18.55 11.78
CA GLY A 817 21.44 19.56 11.38
C GLY A 817 21.40 19.96 9.90
N ALA A 818 22.32 20.86 9.52
CA ALA A 818 22.34 21.52 8.22
C ALA A 818 22.65 20.58 7.03
N GLU A 819 23.39 19.50 7.27
CA GLU A 819 23.72 18.53 6.22
C GLU A 819 22.49 17.72 5.79
N ALA A 820 21.74 17.18 6.76
CA ALA A 820 20.48 16.50 6.50
C ALA A 820 19.48 17.45 5.82
N LEU A 821 19.39 18.70 6.29
CA LEU A 821 18.57 19.74 5.65
C LEU A 821 18.91 19.90 4.17
N GLN A 822 20.20 20.06 3.83
CA GLN A 822 20.62 20.26 2.44
C GLN A 822 20.33 19.02 1.59
N TRP A 823 20.63 17.83 2.10
CA TRP A 823 20.33 16.58 1.40
C TRP A 823 18.83 16.43 1.14
N THR A 824 17.96 16.78 2.09
CA THR A 824 16.50 16.70 1.89
C THR A 824 16.00 17.67 0.84
N LYS A 825 16.56 18.88 0.76
CA LYS A 825 16.25 19.83 -0.32
C LYS A 825 16.62 19.24 -1.67
N ASP A 826 17.84 18.72 -1.79
CA ASP A 826 18.33 18.13 -3.03
C ASP A 826 17.50 16.90 -3.44
N ALA A 827 17.21 16.01 -2.49
CA ALA A 827 16.37 14.83 -2.68
C ALA A 827 14.96 15.19 -3.17
N ALA A 828 14.34 16.25 -2.61
CA ALA A 828 13.01 16.68 -3.03
C ALA A 828 13.02 17.16 -4.49
N HIS A 829 13.99 17.98 -4.88
CA HIS A 829 14.14 18.47 -6.26
C HIS A 829 14.45 17.33 -7.24
N ILE A 830 15.36 16.43 -6.86
CA ILE A 830 15.70 15.21 -7.62
C ILE A 830 14.45 14.36 -7.85
N ALA A 831 13.65 14.10 -6.81
CA ALA A 831 12.41 13.35 -6.92
C ALA A 831 11.41 14.02 -7.87
N GLN A 832 11.25 15.36 -7.79
CA GLN A 832 10.31 16.08 -8.66
C GLN A 832 10.69 15.94 -10.14
N TRP A 833 11.96 16.14 -10.47
CA TRP A 833 12.48 15.96 -11.83
C TRP A 833 12.37 14.50 -12.28
N TRP A 834 12.78 13.56 -11.43
CA TRP A 834 12.81 12.15 -11.76
C TRP A 834 11.42 11.59 -12.06
N VAL A 835 10.36 11.99 -11.34
CA VAL A 835 8.99 11.53 -11.68
C VAL A 835 8.57 12.03 -13.06
N SER A 836 8.90 13.28 -13.42
CA SER A 836 8.62 13.82 -14.76
C SER A 836 9.38 13.07 -15.85
N GLU A 837 10.63 12.69 -15.60
CA GLU A 837 11.42 11.87 -16.52
C GLU A 837 10.94 10.42 -16.59
N ASN A 838 10.52 9.82 -15.46
CA ASN A 838 9.89 8.51 -15.43
C ASN A 838 8.68 8.48 -16.36
N TRP A 839 7.77 9.45 -16.23
CA TRP A 839 6.63 9.59 -17.13
C TRP A 839 7.03 9.78 -18.59
N ARG A 840 8.05 10.60 -18.86
CA ARG A 840 8.56 10.81 -20.23
C ARG A 840 9.11 9.53 -20.85
N ARG A 841 9.93 8.78 -20.13
CA ARG A 841 10.55 7.52 -20.60
C ARG A 841 9.50 6.44 -20.86
N TYR A 842 8.45 6.39 -20.04
CA TYR A 842 7.32 5.48 -20.23
C TYR A 842 6.29 5.96 -21.28
N GLU A 843 6.45 7.15 -21.87
CA GLU A 843 5.43 7.79 -22.72
C GLU A 843 4.06 7.93 -22.00
N TYR A 844 4.09 8.15 -20.67
CA TYR A 844 2.90 8.27 -19.83
C TYR A 844 2.44 9.73 -19.68
N ILE A 845 1.12 9.96 -19.81
CA ILE A 845 0.49 11.28 -19.64
C ILE A 845 -0.53 11.21 -18.48
N PRO A 846 -0.31 11.92 -17.35
CA PRO A 846 -1.09 11.79 -16.11
C PRO A 846 -2.59 12.18 -16.14
N GLU A 847 -3.14 12.64 -17.26
CA GLU A 847 -4.50 13.22 -17.31
C GLU A 847 -5.48 12.52 -18.25
N ASN A 848 -5.07 11.48 -18.99
CA ASN A 848 -5.90 10.87 -20.03
C ASN A 848 -6.58 9.54 -19.68
N ASN A 849 -6.50 9.02 -18.44
CA ASN A 849 -7.03 7.68 -18.08
C ASN A 849 -7.90 7.63 -16.82
#